data_AF-A0A261CDX5-F1
#
_entry.id   AF-A0A261CDX5-F1
#
_cell.length_a   1.000
_cell.length_b   1.000
_cell.length_c   1.000
_cell.angle_alpha   90.00
_cell.angle_beta   90.00
_cell.angle_gamma   90.00
#
_symmetry.space_group_name_H-M   'P 1'
#
loop_
_entity.id
_entity.type
_entity.pdbx_description
1 polymer ?
#
loop_
_entity_poly.entity_id
_entity_poly.type
_entity_poly.pdbx_seq_one_letter_code
_entity_poly.pdbx_strand_id
1 'polypeptide(L)'
;MNLGPPLSYESLKTVLQYMDPNLRIRLSMNCPSIRSAEKIVPLKIKKLELSDQWFVIDEIKYSILIYQKYPAGTCPSFVKLHNNGGGPIKLFVPTDLDVHGYKDWPSRLQLRPGDVNLIDPDGRNREPIEFDEARIKRREAQLAGIRKRLNCVESFGPIINSNSDESYSKPMLEEIRWYFVLYETSEDRSAYYSRQPEFEHARAKAYETLKDKVLELKATIQQWYAQRDGLPVPFESYIKLTIFNYETKEERNVEFVKYEKSLFEAFRYLMHRIFENRRYPVAVKVLVPVPGILRLTPGLRMQIEEMHFDGEADRAFVELAPYIEESSYPLKCLKITAWDTAVFQHPKLRSAKHLVVEGNIAPIRWLPILVNLENYQVHINDCNEGLMRESHLMALMRHWVSSGKEVGARFSYPLHANSHSMLQRQRIQKKLFKRIKITFKEAVIGHRYAKIPTNNGTTLKVTAELSEEYYYPWILNESRSAVGIRQIRLSINCPSIRSAEKAVPLKIKKLELSDRSFIVDDDIEYKVGIYKKYPEGMCPIVKNDNEFWGGLATDLDQHGYEDWTSTLQLRPGDVDLRTPIKRLRVYEQINEVGIKKKEEEELPELQERLDYVESFGPITTSPFSFDEYYSEDMVEQINWYFVNDDTSEERSAHYSTQPEFEDARDKAYEELKDKILETKAILQQWYARRDGLPVPFESYIMFTISDWKNIEFIKYEKNSTNRSTT
;
A
#
# COMPACT_ATOMS: atom_id res chain seq x y z
N MET A 1 -6.88 56.78 -16.25
CA MET A 1 -6.50 55.74 -15.28
C MET A 1 -6.61 56.35 -13.90
N ASN A 2 -7.65 56.02 -13.13
CA ASN A 2 -7.73 56.44 -11.73
C ASN A 2 -6.93 55.44 -10.89
N LEU A 3 -5.70 55.81 -10.55
CA LEU A 3 -4.89 55.14 -9.55
C LEU A 3 -5.52 55.43 -8.18
N GLY A 4 -6.31 54.49 -7.66
CA GLY A 4 -6.69 54.48 -6.25
C GLY A 4 -5.45 54.43 -5.35
N PRO A 5 -5.56 54.81 -4.05
CA PRO A 5 -4.41 55.13 -3.24
C PRO A 5 -3.43 53.94 -3.10
N PRO A 6 -2.11 54.20 -3.23
CA PRO A 6 -1.05 53.18 -3.32
C PRO A 6 -0.90 52.29 -2.08
N LEU A 7 -1.52 52.65 -0.95
CA LEU A 7 -1.63 51.79 0.24
C LEU A 7 -2.55 50.57 0.08
N SER A 8 -3.31 50.46 -1.02
CA SER A 8 -4.20 49.32 -1.28
C SER A 8 -3.56 48.16 -2.05
N TYR A 9 -2.53 48.43 -2.88
CA TYR A 9 -2.01 47.45 -3.83
C TYR A 9 -1.05 46.44 -3.21
N GLU A 10 -0.11 46.90 -2.36
CA GLU A 10 0.80 46.00 -1.66
C GLU A 10 0.05 45.15 -0.62
N SER A 11 -0.92 45.73 0.11
CA SER A 11 -1.80 44.97 1.01
C SER A 11 -2.62 43.91 0.24
N LEU A 12 -3.14 44.24 -0.94
CA LEU A 12 -3.82 43.27 -1.80
C LEU A 12 -2.89 42.14 -2.21
N LYS A 13 -1.63 42.41 -2.58
CA LYS A 13 -0.65 41.36 -2.89
C LYS A 13 -0.42 40.43 -1.71
N THR A 14 -0.24 40.99 -0.51
CA THR A 14 -0.06 40.20 0.71
C THR A 14 -1.28 39.31 0.97
N VAL A 15 -2.49 39.85 0.88
CA VAL A 15 -3.72 39.06 1.05
C VAL A 15 -3.80 37.94 0.02
N LEU A 16 -3.55 38.23 -1.26
CA LEU A 16 -3.55 37.22 -2.33
C LEU A 16 -2.47 36.14 -2.16
N GLN A 17 -1.34 36.47 -1.53
CA GLN A 17 -0.24 35.54 -1.29
C GLN A 17 -0.60 34.43 -0.30
N TYR A 18 -1.42 34.75 0.71
CA TYR A 18 -1.84 33.81 1.75
C TYR A 18 -3.28 33.29 1.55
N MET A 19 -3.96 33.74 0.50
CA MET A 19 -5.30 33.28 0.14
C MET A 19 -5.25 31.88 -0.47
N ASP A 20 -6.28 31.08 -0.20
CA ASP A 20 -6.55 29.81 -0.86
C ASP A 20 -6.48 29.96 -2.41
N PRO A 21 -5.72 29.11 -3.13
CA PRO A 21 -5.53 29.23 -4.57
C PRO A 21 -6.85 29.15 -5.34
N ASN A 22 -7.79 28.31 -4.93
CA ASN A 22 -9.07 28.15 -5.61
C ASN A 22 -9.99 29.37 -5.42
N LEU A 23 -10.03 29.96 -4.23
CA LEU A 23 -10.71 31.23 -3.97
C LEU A 23 -10.11 32.36 -4.82
N ARG A 24 -8.78 32.41 -4.89
CA ARG A 24 -8.05 33.42 -5.65
C ARG A 24 -8.32 33.32 -7.15
N ILE A 25 -8.34 32.11 -7.71
CA ILE A 25 -8.71 31.86 -9.10
C ILE A 25 -10.15 32.33 -9.36
N ARG A 26 -11.11 31.95 -8.52
CA ARG A 26 -12.52 32.37 -8.66
C ARG A 26 -12.68 33.89 -8.58
N LEU A 27 -11.99 34.56 -7.65
CA LEU A 27 -12.02 36.02 -7.55
C LEU A 27 -11.43 36.66 -8.82
N SER A 28 -10.32 36.14 -9.34
CA SER A 28 -9.72 36.65 -10.57
C SER A 28 -10.64 36.51 -11.79
N MET A 29 -11.41 35.41 -11.86
CA MET A 29 -12.35 35.17 -12.96
C MET A 29 -13.50 36.17 -12.92
N ASN A 30 -14.08 36.41 -11.74
CA ASN A 30 -15.27 37.25 -11.56
C ASN A 30 -14.96 38.75 -11.38
N CYS A 31 -13.76 39.11 -10.94
CA CYS A 31 -13.36 40.49 -10.65
C CYS A 31 -12.13 40.90 -11.49
N PRO A 32 -12.33 41.48 -12.70
CA PRO A 32 -11.24 41.85 -13.60
C PRO A 32 -10.18 42.79 -12.97
N SER A 33 -10.58 43.64 -12.03
CA SER A 33 -9.70 44.61 -11.35
C SER A 33 -8.59 43.96 -10.51
N ILE A 34 -8.77 42.71 -10.06
CA ILE A 34 -7.80 42.00 -9.21
C ILE A 34 -6.80 41.19 -10.05
N ARG A 35 -7.14 40.87 -11.32
CA ARG A 35 -6.36 39.95 -12.17
C ARG A 35 -4.88 40.32 -12.28
N SER A 36 -4.55 41.59 -12.47
CA SER A 36 -3.15 42.01 -12.62
C SER A 36 -2.34 41.79 -11.33
N ALA A 37 -2.92 42.10 -10.16
CA ALA A 37 -2.28 41.83 -8.88
C ALA A 37 -2.13 40.32 -8.65
N GLU A 38 -3.18 39.57 -8.97
CA GLU A 38 -3.23 38.11 -8.87
C GLU A 38 -2.14 37.45 -9.72
N LYS A 39 -1.91 37.88 -10.96
CA LYS A 39 -0.89 37.26 -11.82
C LYS A 39 0.55 37.59 -11.40
N ILE A 40 0.76 38.68 -10.64
CA ILE A 40 2.08 39.09 -10.14
C ILE A 40 2.48 38.32 -8.88
N VAL A 41 1.52 37.94 -8.05
CA VAL A 41 1.81 37.19 -6.81
C VAL A 41 2.02 35.70 -7.16
N PRO A 42 2.99 35.00 -6.58
CA PRO A 42 3.16 33.56 -6.80
C PRO A 42 1.88 32.76 -6.48
N LEU A 43 1.53 31.80 -7.34
CA LEU A 43 0.45 30.84 -7.06
C LEU A 43 1.07 29.59 -6.46
N LYS A 44 0.67 29.24 -5.23
CA LYS A 44 1.13 28.06 -4.52
C LYS A 44 0.01 27.04 -4.46
N ILE A 45 0.28 25.83 -4.92
CA ILE A 45 -0.67 24.71 -4.99
C ILE A 45 -0.03 23.54 -4.24
N LYS A 46 -0.78 22.88 -3.34
CA LYS A 46 -0.31 21.68 -2.65
C LYS A 46 -0.34 20.47 -3.58
N LYS A 47 -1.39 20.33 -4.39
CA LYS A 47 -1.54 19.21 -5.32
C LYS A 47 -2.13 19.68 -6.65
N LEU A 48 -1.45 19.40 -7.74
CA LEU A 48 -1.95 19.65 -9.10
C LEU A 48 -2.07 18.32 -9.82
N GLU A 49 -3.29 17.86 -10.08
CA GLU A 49 -3.51 16.73 -10.98
C GLU A 49 -3.90 17.24 -12.37
N LEU A 50 -3.26 16.72 -13.40
CA LEU A 50 -3.50 17.13 -14.79
C LEU A 50 -3.98 15.93 -15.59
N SER A 51 -5.07 16.10 -16.32
CA SER A 51 -5.57 15.13 -17.27
C SER A 51 -5.84 15.81 -18.61
N ASP A 52 -6.46 15.08 -19.52
CA ASP A 52 -6.81 15.53 -20.86
C ASP A 52 -7.94 16.57 -20.89
N GLN A 53 -8.89 16.50 -19.95
CA GLN A 53 -10.15 17.27 -19.97
C GLN A 53 -10.57 17.80 -18.58
N TRP A 54 -9.78 17.49 -17.56
CA TRP A 54 -9.97 17.99 -16.21
C TRP A 54 -8.61 18.20 -15.55
N PHE A 55 -8.60 19.04 -14.53
CA PHE A 55 -7.48 19.18 -13.62
C PHE A 55 -7.99 19.38 -12.20
N VAL A 56 -7.16 19.07 -11.22
CA VAL A 56 -7.45 19.27 -9.80
C VAL A 56 -6.42 20.22 -9.22
N ILE A 57 -6.90 21.26 -8.54
CA ILE A 57 -6.08 22.15 -7.72
C ILE A 57 -6.47 21.89 -6.27
N ASP A 58 -5.55 21.29 -5.53
CA ASP A 58 -5.74 20.80 -4.16
C ASP A 58 -6.90 19.79 -4.08
N GLU A 59 -8.02 20.15 -3.46
CA GLU A 59 -9.23 19.33 -3.36
C GLU A 59 -10.32 19.68 -4.37
N ILE A 60 -10.07 20.64 -5.27
CA ILE A 60 -11.06 21.15 -6.21
C ILE A 60 -10.77 20.67 -7.63
N LYS A 61 -11.71 19.90 -8.18
CA LYS A 61 -11.69 19.41 -9.57
C LYS A 61 -12.42 20.38 -10.49
N TYR A 62 -11.77 20.77 -11.57
CA TYR A 62 -12.36 21.51 -12.68
C TYR A 62 -12.49 20.56 -13.86
N SER A 63 -13.71 20.32 -14.34
CA SER A 63 -13.96 19.42 -15.47
C SER A 63 -14.75 20.13 -16.56
N ILE A 64 -14.39 19.87 -17.80
CA ILE A 64 -15.15 20.31 -18.97
C ILE A 64 -15.77 19.07 -19.62
N LEU A 65 -17.08 19.14 -19.90
CA LEU A 65 -17.82 18.04 -20.51
C LEU A 65 -18.89 18.55 -21.48
N ILE A 66 -19.35 17.66 -22.36
CA ILE A 66 -20.45 17.95 -23.28
C ILE A 66 -21.76 17.55 -22.62
N TYR A 67 -22.64 18.53 -22.45
CA TYR A 67 -24.02 18.32 -22.04
C TYR A 67 -24.89 18.16 -23.27
N GLN A 68 -25.53 17.00 -23.41
CA GLN A 68 -26.45 16.69 -24.51
C GLN A 68 -27.90 16.87 -24.05
N LYS A 69 -28.56 17.91 -24.55
CA LYS A 69 -29.96 18.24 -24.24
C LYS A 69 -30.88 17.55 -25.23
N TYR A 70 -31.48 16.44 -24.79
CA TYR A 70 -32.52 15.73 -25.52
C TYR A 70 -33.91 16.33 -25.24
N PRO A 71 -34.88 16.19 -26.16
CA PRO A 71 -36.29 16.47 -25.88
C PRO A 71 -36.80 15.73 -24.63
N ALA A 72 -37.76 16.33 -23.94
CA ALA A 72 -38.33 15.78 -22.71
C ALA A 72 -38.80 14.32 -22.91
N GLY A 73 -38.38 13.43 -22.00
CA GLY A 73 -38.73 12.00 -22.05
C GLY A 73 -37.93 11.14 -23.05
N THR A 74 -37.04 11.73 -23.85
CA THR A 74 -36.27 10.99 -24.88
C THR A 74 -34.80 10.77 -24.53
N CYS A 75 -34.29 11.40 -23.48
CA CYS A 75 -32.89 11.31 -23.06
C CYS A 75 -32.54 9.90 -22.55
N PRO A 76 -31.57 9.19 -23.16
CA PRO A 76 -31.10 7.90 -22.67
C PRO A 76 -30.43 7.99 -21.30
N SER A 77 -30.48 6.92 -20.50
CA SER A 77 -29.94 6.93 -19.14
C SER A 77 -28.42 7.08 -19.09
N PHE A 78 -27.66 6.48 -20.00
CA PHE A 78 -26.21 6.76 -20.06
C PHE A 78 -25.90 8.24 -20.35
N VAL A 79 -26.74 8.94 -21.14
CA VAL A 79 -26.58 10.38 -21.39
C VAL A 79 -26.93 11.18 -20.15
N LYS A 80 -27.99 10.82 -19.41
CA LYS A 80 -28.31 11.44 -18.12
C LYS A 80 -27.14 11.30 -17.14
N LEU A 81 -26.54 10.10 -17.05
CA LEU A 81 -25.35 9.84 -16.25
C LEU A 81 -24.15 10.69 -16.71
N HIS A 82 -23.94 10.83 -18.02
CA HIS A 82 -22.89 11.67 -18.58
C HIS A 82 -23.10 13.17 -18.31
N ASN A 83 -24.33 13.67 -18.49
CA ASN A 83 -24.73 15.06 -18.24
C ASN A 83 -24.68 15.45 -16.76
N ASN A 84 -24.99 14.49 -15.89
CA ASN A 84 -24.82 14.56 -14.44
C ASN A 84 -23.39 14.22 -14.01
N GLY A 85 -22.50 13.94 -14.98
CA GLY A 85 -21.08 13.77 -14.75
C GLY A 85 -20.41 15.06 -14.30
N GLY A 86 -19.33 14.91 -13.52
CA GLY A 86 -18.63 16.00 -12.83
C GLY A 86 -18.03 15.53 -11.49
N GLY A 87 -18.66 14.54 -10.86
CA GLY A 87 -18.19 13.88 -9.63
C GLY A 87 -16.92 13.02 -9.75
N PRO A 88 -16.58 12.22 -8.71
CA PRO A 88 -15.29 11.53 -8.59
C PRO A 88 -15.10 10.33 -9.52
N ILE A 89 -16.16 9.89 -10.22
CA ILE A 89 -16.19 8.61 -10.93
C ILE A 89 -15.69 8.75 -12.39
N LYS A 90 -14.64 7.98 -12.75
CA LYS A 90 -13.95 7.93 -14.06
C LYS A 90 -14.69 7.13 -15.17
N LEU A 91 -16.02 7.01 -15.12
CA LEU A 91 -16.73 6.07 -16.02
C LEU A 91 -16.82 6.51 -17.48
N PHE A 92 -16.60 7.79 -17.78
CA PHE A 92 -16.70 8.31 -19.15
C PHE A 92 -15.52 9.21 -19.49
N VAL A 93 -14.85 8.90 -20.59
CA VAL A 93 -13.84 9.75 -21.21
C VAL A 93 -14.56 10.80 -22.06
N PRO A 94 -14.52 12.09 -21.69
CA PRO A 94 -15.10 13.17 -22.49
C PRO A 94 -14.31 13.27 -23.81
N THR A 95 -15.01 13.38 -24.91
CA THR A 95 -14.45 13.46 -26.26
C THR A 95 -15.33 14.40 -27.05
N ASP A 96 -14.72 15.19 -27.93
CA ASP A 96 -15.47 16.02 -28.88
C ASP A 96 -16.47 15.17 -29.68
N LEU A 97 -17.54 15.80 -30.15
CA LEU A 97 -18.52 15.15 -31.01
C LEU A 97 -18.27 15.56 -32.46
N ASP A 98 -18.35 14.61 -33.38
CA ASP A 98 -18.40 14.92 -34.80
C ASP A 98 -19.74 15.58 -35.18
N VAL A 99 -19.87 15.97 -36.45
CA VAL A 99 -21.09 16.62 -36.98
C VAL A 99 -22.35 15.74 -36.87
N HIS A 100 -22.18 14.44 -36.62
CA HIS A 100 -23.24 13.45 -36.44
C HIS A 100 -23.42 13.03 -34.97
N GLY A 101 -22.75 13.71 -34.04
CA GLY A 101 -22.88 13.48 -32.61
C GLY A 101 -22.12 12.25 -32.08
N TYR A 102 -21.26 11.61 -32.88
CA TYR A 102 -20.42 10.50 -32.44
C TYR A 102 -19.13 11.04 -31.81
N LYS A 103 -18.51 10.25 -30.93
CA LYS A 103 -17.22 10.63 -30.35
C LYS A 103 -16.15 10.73 -31.43
N ASP A 104 -15.57 11.91 -31.59
CA ASP A 104 -14.47 12.19 -32.49
C ASP A 104 -13.13 11.75 -31.86
N TRP A 105 -12.89 10.44 -31.93
CA TRP A 105 -11.64 9.82 -31.48
C TRP A 105 -10.40 10.34 -32.22
N PRO A 106 -10.42 10.54 -33.56
CA PRO A 106 -9.29 11.11 -34.28
C PRO A 106 -8.85 12.48 -33.74
N SER A 107 -9.79 13.43 -33.55
CA SER A 107 -9.47 14.76 -33.03
C SER A 107 -8.95 14.75 -31.60
N ARG A 108 -9.30 13.71 -30.82
CA ARG A 108 -8.80 13.49 -29.47
C ARG A 108 -7.35 12.99 -29.43
N LEU A 109 -6.85 12.33 -30.46
CA LEU A 109 -5.45 11.87 -30.53
C LEU A 109 -4.53 12.89 -31.20
N GLN A 110 -5.09 13.86 -31.91
CA GLN A 110 -4.33 14.93 -32.54
C GLN A 110 -3.55 15.75 -31.50
N LEU A 111 -2.21 15.77 -31.66
CA LEU A 111 -1.32 16.63 -30.88
C LEU A 111 -1.32 18.06 -31.44
N ARG A 112 -1.34 19.03 -30.54
CA ARG A 112 -1.38 20.46 -30.83
C ARG A 112 -0.23 21.15 -30.07
N PRO A 113 0.18 22.36 -30.47
CA PRO A 113 1.23 23.08 -29.75
C PRO A 113 0.88 23.29 -28.28
N GLY A 114 1.73 22.79 -27.38
CA GLY A 114 1.47 22.80 -25.94
C GLY A 114 1.06 21.44 -25.35
N ASP A 115 0.68 20.48 -26.19
CA ASP A 115 0.26 19.16 -25.71
C ASP A 115 1.46 18.29 -25.33
N VAL A 116 1.27 17.46 -24.31
CA VAL A 116 2.27 16.50 -23.81
C VAL A 116 1.68 15.10 -23.96
N ASN A 117 2.38 14.22 -24.68
CA ASN A 117 1.88 12.90 -24.99
C ASN A 117 2.39 11.86 -23.99
N LEU A 118 1.59 11.54 -22.98
CA LEU A 118 1.85 10.52 -21.96
C LEU A 118 0.89 9.33 -22.08
N ILE A 119 0.40 9.01 -23.28
CA ILE A 119 -0.47 7.85 -23.49
C ILE A 119 0.30 6.57 -23.18
N ASP A 120 -0.26 5.72 -22.30
CA ASP A 120 0.27 4.40 -21.96
C ASP A 120 0.39 3.47 -23.18
N PRO A 121 1.27 2.45 -23.16
CA PRO A 121 1.38 1.44 -24.21
C PRO A 121 0.04 0.88 -24.69
N ASP A 122 -0.86 0.50 -23.78
CA ASP A 122 -2.17 -0.08 -24.11
C ASP A 122 -3.12 0.92 -24.79
N GLY A 123 -2.96 2.21 -24.50
CA GLY A 123 -3.77 3.28 -25.09
C GLY A 123 -3.42 3.57 -26.56
N ARG A 124 -2.21 3.21 -27.00
CA ARG A 124 -1.72 3.46 -28.37
C ARG A 124 -2.37 2.56 -29.42
N ASN A 125 -2.83 1.37 -29.02
CA ASN A 125 -3.34 0.34 -29.93
C ASN A 125 -4.88 0.28 -30.02
N ARG A 126 -5.61 1.23 -29.41
CA ARG A 126 -7.07 1.24 -29.50
C ARG A 126 -7.53 1.79 -30.83
N GLU A 127 -8.01 0.92 -31.71
CA GLU A 127 -8.68 1.33 -32.94
C GLU A 127 -10.06 1.93 -32.63
N PRO A 128 -10.47 3.00 -33.34
CA PRO A 128 -11.84 3.48 -33.29
C PRO A 128 -12.81 2.36 -33.67
N ILE A 129 -13.86 2.15 -32.88
CA ILE A 129 -14.88 1.17 -33.23
C ILE A 129 -15.67 1.72 -34.42
N GLU A 130 -15.48 1.15 -35.60
CA GLU A 130 -16.29 1.49 -36.77
C GLU A 130 -17.75 1.03 -36.56
N PHE A 131 -18.70 1.91 -36.93
CA PHE A 131 -20.12 1.60 -36.94
C PHE A 131 -20.51 1.14 -38.34
N ASP A 132 -20.71 -0.18 -38.52
CA ASP A 132 -21.18 -0.76 -39.77
C ASP A 132 -22.71 -0.93 -39.82
N GLU A 133 -23.27 -1.06 -41.03
CA GLU A 133 -24.71 -1.27 -41.26
C GLU A 133 -25.20 -2.57 -40.60
N ALA A 134 -24.36 -3.61 -40.54
CA ALA A 134 -24.69 -4.89 -39.93
C ALA A 134 -24.96 -4.77 -38.41
N ARG A 135 -24.20 -3.94 -37.70
CA ARG A 135 -24.42 -3.64 -36.28
C ARG A 135 -25.70 -2.86 -36.05
N ILE A 136 -26.08 -1.96 -36.95
CA ILE A 136 -27.36 -1.23 -36.86
C ILE A 136 -28.54 -2.19 -37.08
N LYS A 137 -28.49 -3.06 -38.09
CA LYS A 137 -29.51 -4.11 -38.29
C LYS A 137 -29.66 -5.01 -37.05
N ARG A 138 -28.55 -5.41 -36.42
CA ARG A 138 -28.57 -6.14 -35.15
C ARG A 138 -29.27 -5.36 -34.03
N ARG A 139 -29.01 -4.05 -33.92
CA ARG A 139 -29.66 -3.19 -32.93
C ARG A 139 -31.14 -2.97 -33.19
N GLU A 140 -31.58 -2.91 -34.45
CA GLU A 140 -32.99 -2.85 -34.81
C GLU A 140 -33.73 -4.12 -34.41
N ALA A 141 -33.15 -5.29 -34.67
CA ALA A 141 -33.67 -6.57 -34.21
C ALA A 141 -33.73 -6.65 -32.68
N GLN A 142 -32.68 -6.18 -31.99
CA GLN A 142 -32.69 -6.06 -30.53
C GLN A 142 -33.79 -5.12 -30.03
N LEU A 143 -33.99 -3.98 -30.68
CA LEU A 143 -35.04 -3.02 -30.33
C LEU A 143 -36.42 -3.65 -30.46
N ALA A 144 -36.68 -4.43 -31.52
CA ALA A 144 -37.92 -5.17 -31.68
C ALA A 144 -38.12 -6.19 -30.54
N GLY A 145 -37.09 -6.95 -30.18
CA GLY A 145 -37.14 -7.90 -29.06
C GLY A 145 -37.35 -7.25 -27.69
N ILE A 146 -36.71 -6.10 -27.43
CA ILE A 146 -36.91 -5.33 -26.19
C ILE A 146 -38.33 -4.76 -26.14
N ARG A 147 -38.88 -4.25 -27.25
CA ARG A 147 -40.27 -3.77 -27.30
C ARG A 147 -41.27 -4.90 -27.01
N LYS A 148 -41.05 -6.10 -27.55
CA LYS A 148 -41.90 -7.27 -27.24
C LYS A 148 -41.91 -7.58 -25.74
N ARG A 149 -40.75 -7.55 -25.09
CA ARG A 149 -40.63 -7.76 -23.64
C ARG A 149 -41.27 -6.63 -22.83
N LEU A 150 -41.11 -5.38 -23.26
CA LEU A 150 -41.76 -4.25 -22.62
C LEU A 150 -43.29 -4.38 -22.67
N ASN A 151 -43.85 -4.72 -23.83
CA ASN A 151 -45.29 -4.98 -23.98
C ASN A 151 -45.77 -6.13 -23.08
N CYS A 152 -44.96 -7.19 -22.92
CA CYS A 152 -45.27 -8.29 -22.00
C CYS A 152 -45.33 -7.78 -20.54
N VAL A 153 -44.34 -6.99 -20.11
CA VAL A 153 -44.32 -6.38 -18.76
C VAL A 153 -45.53 -5.47 -18.53
N GLU A 154 -45.92 -4.67 -19.51
CA GLU A 154 -47.09 -3.78 -19.45
C GLU A 154 -48.43 -4.54 -19.47
N SER A 155 -48.48 -5.75 -20.04
CA SER A 155 -49.71 -6.55 -20.14
C SER A 155 -50.28 -7.00 -18.78
N PHE A 156 -49.45 -7.01 -17.73
CA PHE A 156 -49.85 -7.36 -16.36
C PHE A 156 -50.53 -6.22 -15.58
N GLY A 157 -50.79 -5.07 -16.22
CA GLY A 157 -51.49 -3.93 -15.62
C GLY A 157 -50.60 -2.71 -15.34
N PRO A 158 -51.11 -1.70 -14.62
CA PRO A 158 -50.38 -0.45 -14.39
C PRO A 158 -49.12 -0.68 -13.56
N ILE A 159 -48.00 -0.07 -13.96
CA ILE A 159 -46.74 -0.15 -13.20
C ILE A 159 -46.85 0.69 -11.92
N ILE A 160 -46.75 0.04 -10.76
CA ILE A 160 -46.80 0.69 -9.45
C ILE A 160 -45.38 0.73 -8.86
N ASN A 161 -44.83 1.92 -8.68
CA ASN A 161 -43.57 2.11 -7.97
C ASN A 161 -43.84 2.15 -6.46
N SER A 162 -43.70 1.01 -5.77
CA SER A 162 -43.73 0.93 -4.31
C SER A 162 -42.32 0.88 -3.71
N ASN A 163 -42.15 1.43 -2.51
CA ASN A 163 -40.92 1.28 -1.74
C ASN A 163 -40.67 -0.21 -1.45
N SER A 164 -39.43 -0.67 -1.61
CA SER A 164 -39.06 -2.07 -1.33
C SER A 164 -39.37 -2.40 0.13
N ASP A 165 -40.16 -3.44 0.35
CA ASP A 165 -40.30 -4.06 1.67
C ASP A 165 -38.99 -4.80 2.00
N GLU A 166 -38.46 -4.58 3.21
CA GLU A 166 -37.24 -5.26 3.69
C GLU A 166 -37.44 -6.79 3.84
N SER A 167 -38.69 -7.26 3.78
CA SER A 167 -39.06 -8.68 3.83
C SER A 167 -38.79 -9.47 2.54
N TYR A 168 -38.50 -8.81 1.41
CA TYR A 168 -38.36 -9.48 0.12
C TYR A 168 -37.04 -10.23 -0.08
N SER A 169 -37.12 -11.39 -0.75
CA SER A 169 -35.94 -12.14 -1.16
C SER A 169 -35.21 -11.41 -2.30
N LYS A 170 -34.05 -10.81 -1.99
CA LYS A 170 -33.19 -10.15 -3.01
C LYS A 170 -32.84 -11.07 -4.19
N PRO A 171 -32.48 -12.36 -3.99
CA PRO A 171 -32.23 -13.27 -5.10
C PRO A 171 -33.45 -13.48 -6.01
N MET A 172 -34.64 -13.69 -5.45
CA MET A 172 -35.88 -13.90 -6.21
C MET A 172 -36.28 -12.65 -7.01
N LEU A 173 -36.13 -11.48 -6.40
CA LEU A 173 -36.39 -10.19 -7.03
C LEU A 173 -35.48 -9.97 -8.26
N GLU A 174 -34.18 -10.23 -8.13
CA GLU A 174 -33.26 -10.12 -9.26
C GLU A 174 -33.52 -11.21 -10.32
N GLU A 175 -33.88 -12.43 -9.93
CA GLU A 175 -34.25 -13.50 -10.88
C GLU A 175 -35.45 -13.09 -11.75
N ILE A 176 -36.54 -12.62 -11.14
CA ILE A 176 -37.74 -12.15 -11.85
C ILE A 176 -37.38 -10.96 -12.75
N ARG A 177 -36.61 -10.00 -12.24
CA ARG A 177 -36.16 -8.83 -13.01
C ARG A 177 -35.38 -9.26 -14.24
N TRP A 178 -34.37 -10.11 -14.08
CA TRP A 178 -33.52 -10.56 -15.19
C TRP A 178 -34.29 -11.45 -16.16
N TYR A 179 -35.30 -12.20 -15.70
CA TYR A 179 -36.18 -12.97 -16.59
C TYR A 179 -36.86 -12.08 -17.63
N PHE A 180 -37.54 -11.02 -17.20
CA PHE A 180 -38.20 -10.09 -18.11
C PHE A 180 -37.23 -9.22 -18.92
N VAL A 181 -36.00 -9.01 -18.42
CA VAL A 181 -35.00 -8.15 -19.08
C VAL A 181 -34.15 -8.89 -20.14
N LEU A 182 -33.89 -10.19 -19.98
CA LEU A 182 -32.91 -10.93 -20.80
C LEU A 182 -33.52 -12.03 -21.66
N TYR A 183 -34.49 -12.79 -21.16
CA TYR A 183 -34.98 -13.99 -21.84
C TYR A 183 -36.22 -13.72 -22.70
N GLU A 184 -36.50 -14.64 -23.62
CA GLU A 184 -37.81 -14.69 -24.28
C GLU A 184 -38.87 -15.09 -23.25
N THR A 185 -39.93 -14.30 -23.17
CA THR A 185 -41.02 -14.52 -22.23
C THR A 185 -41.87 -15.70 -22.69
N SER A 186 -42.00 -16.73 -21.85
CA SER A 186 -42.97 -17.83 -22.04
C SER A 186 -44.18 -17.63 -21.14
N GLU A 187 -45.36 -18.08 -21.58
CA GLU A 187 -46.60 -17.95 -20.80
C GLU A 187 -46.48 -18.66 -19.45
N ASP A 188 -45.93 -19.88 -19.42
CA ASP A 188 -45.77 -20.69 -18.21
C ASP A 188 -44.89 -20.02 -17.14
N ARG A 189 -43.71 -19.51 -17.53
CA ARG A 189 -42.80 -18.86 -16.59
C ARG A 189 -43.31 -17.50 -16.16
N SER A 190 -43.95 -16.77 -17.06
CA SER A 190 -44.53 -15.46 -16.71
C SER A 190 -45.68 -15.62 -15.72
N ALA A 191 -46.52 -16.66 -15.87
CA ALA A 191 -47.57 -17.01 -14.91
C ALA A 191 -47.02 -17.53 -13.56
N TYR A 192 -45.88 -18.22 -13.56
CA TYR A 192 -45.19 -18.62 -12.35
C TYR A 192 -44.67 -17.39 -11.58
N TYR A 193 -43.96 -16.50 -12.25
CA TYR A 193 -43.39 -15.31 -11.61
C TYR A 193 -44.46 -14.30 -11.18
N SER A 194 -45.58 -14.19 -11.90
CA SER A 194 -46.67 -13.28 -11.52
C SER A 194 -47.37 -13.65 -10.20
N ARG A 195 -47.13 -14.85 -9.67
CA ARG A 195 -47.66 -15.31 -8.38
C ARG A 195 -46.69 -15.06 -7.21
N GLN A 196 -45.46 -14.62 -7.50
CA GLN A 196 -44.46 -14.36 -6.46
C GLN A 196 -44.74 -13.01 -5.77
N PRO A 197 -44.48 -12.90 -4.46
CA PRO A 197 -44.71 -11.67 -3.73
C PRO A 197 -43.80 -10.51 -4.18
N GLU A 198 -42.60 -10.81 -4.70
CA GLU A 198 -41.65 -9.82 -5.24
C GLU A 198 -42.01 -9.31 -6.64
N PHE A 199 -43.00 -9.91 -7.31
CA PHE A 199 -43.28 -9.72 -8.73
C PHE A 199 -43.47 -8.25 -9.12
N GLU A 200 -44.37 -7.53 -8.47
CA GLU A 200 -44.70 -6.14 -8.84
C GLU A 200 -43.49 -5.21 -8.74
N HIS A 201 -42.66 -5.40 -7.72
CA HIS A 201 -41.45 -4.61 -7.53
C HIS A 201 -40.36 -4.97 -8.55
N ALA A 202 -40.15 -6.28 -8.81
CA ALA A 202 -39.24 -6.74 -9.84
C ALA A 202 -39.69 -6.31 -11.25
N ARG A 203 -41.01 -6.31 -11.50
CA ARG A 203 -41.66 -5.86 -12.73
C ARG A 203 -41.43 -4.37 -12.96
N ALA A 204 -41.58 -3.53 -11.93
CA ALA A 204 -41.28 -2.10 -12.01
C ALA A 204 -39.80 -1.83 -12.34
N LYS A 205 -38.86 -2.55 -11.71
CA LYS A 205 -37.43 -2.46 -12.02
C LYS A 205 -37.09 -2.95 -13.44
N ALA A 206 -37.73 -4.04 -13.88
CA ALA A 206 -37.59 -4.55 -15.24
C ALA A 206 -38.13 -3.56 -16.27
N TYR A 207 -39.29 -2.94 -15.98
CA TYR A 207 -39.89 -1.90 -16.80
C TYR A 207 -38.95 -0.72 -17.02
N GLU A 208 -38.40 -0.13 -15.95
CA GLU A 208 -37.44 0.99 -16.07
C GLU A 208 -36.17 0.57 -16.83
N THR A 209 -35.64 -0.64 -16.54
CA THR A 209 -34.46 -1.17 -17.26
C THR A 209 -34.73 -1.34 -18.76
N LEU A 210 -35.89 -1.88 -19.14
CA LEU A 210 -36.29 -2.08 -20.54
C LEU A 210 -36.54 -0.74 -21.24
N LYS A 211 -37.24 0.19 -20.58
CA LYS A 211 -37.50 1.54 -21.09
C LYS A 211 -36.20 2.29 -21.36
N ASP A 212 -35.24 2.19 -20.45
CA ASP A 212 -33.90 2.75 -20.64
C ASP A 212 -33.19 2.13 -21.85
N LYS A 213 -33.15 0.80 -21.96
CA LYS A 213 -32.57 0.14 -23.14
C LYS A 213 -33.26 0.53 -24.45
N VAL A 214 -34.58 0.75 -24.45
CA VAL A 214 -35.32 1.25 -25.62
C VAL A 214 -34.83 2.65 -26.01
N LEU A 215 -34.68 3.56 -25.04
CA LEU A 215 -34.16 4.91 -25.29
C LEU A 215 -32.73 4.88 -25.83
N GLU A 216 -31.87 4.03 -25.27
CA GLU A 216 -30.48 3.86 -25.72
C GLU A 216 -30.38 3.37 -27.15
N LEU A 217 -31.12 2.30 -27.50
CA LEU A 217 -31.15 1.77 -28.85
C LEU A 217 -31.79 2.76 -29.82
N LYS A 218 -32.89 3.43 -29.45
CA LYS A 218 -33.53 4.46 -30.28
C LYS A 218 -32.58 5.60 -30.58
N ALA A 219 -31.92 6.16 -29.57
CA ALA A 219 -30.97 7.25 -29.76
C ALA A 219 -29.84 6.83 -30.71
N THR A 220 -29.29 5.63 -30.52
CA THR A 220 -28.21 5.12 -31.36
C THR A 220 -28.64 4.89 -32.82
N ILE A 221 -29.84 4.32 -33.04
CA ILE A 221 -30.39 4.07 -34.37
C ILE A 221 -30.74 5.39 -35.06
N GLN A 222 -31.39 6.32 -34.35
CA GLN A 222 -31.74 7.65 -34.86
C GLN A 222 -30.51 8.44 -35.28
N GLN A 223 -29.44 8.39 -34.48
CA GLN A 223 -28.18 9.05 -34.80
C GLN A 223 -27.56 8.51 -36.11
N TRP A 224 -27.62 7.20 -36.33
CA TRP A 224 -27.12 6.59 -37.57
C TRP A 224 -27.95 6.98 -38.79
N TYR A 225 -29.28 6.94 -38.67
CA TYR A 225 -30.16 7.40 -39.75
C TYR A 225 -30.00 8.90 -40.02
N ALA A 226 -29.79 9.70 -38.98
CA ALA A 226 -29.53 11.12 -39.14
C ALA A 226 -28.23 11.37 -39.93
N GLN A 227 -27.18 10.60 -39.67
CA GLN A 227 -25.95 10.62 -40.46
C GLN A 227 -26.20 10.21 -41.92
N ARG A 228 -26.86 9.07 -42.15
CA ARG A 228 -27.10 8.54 -43.50
C ARG A 228 -27.95 9.48 -44.36
N ASP A 229 -28.98 10.08 -43.76
CA ASP A 229 -29.99 10.87 -44.46
C ASP A 229 -29.69 12.38 -44.43
N GLY A 230 -28.58 12.80 -43.80
CA GLY A 230 -28.20 14.21 -43.68
C GLY A 230 -29.12 15.05 -42.78
N LEU A 231 -29.80 14.41 -41.81
CA LEU A 231 -30.70 15.05 -40.86
C LEU A 231 -29.95 15.55 -39.62
N PRO A 232 -30.48 16.55 -38.88
CA PRO A 232 -29.87 16.99 -37.62
C PRO A 232 -29.91 15.88 -36.56
N VAL A 233 -28.90 15.89 -35.68
CA VAL A 233 -28.83 15.01 -34.52
C VAL A 233 -29.98 15.26 -33.54
N PRO A 234 -30.43 14.24 -32.77
CA PRO A 234 -31.64 14.34 -31.94
C PRO A 234 -31.47 15.16 -30.64
N PHE A 235 -30.36 15.87 -30.47
CA PHE A 235 -30.04 16.63 -29.27
C PHE A 235 -29.26 17.92 -29.58
N GLU A 236 -29.38 18.90 -28.71
CA GLU A 236 -28.50 20.07 -28.69
C GLU A 236 -27.28 19.80 -27.80
N SER A 237 -26.11 20.27 -28.20
CA SER A 237 -24.87 20.11 -27.41
C SER A 237 -24.42 21.42 -26.80
N TYR A 238 -23.97 21.35 -25.54
CA TYR A 238 -23.44 22.48 -24.77
C TYR A 238 -22.13 22.06 -24.11
N ILE A 239 -21.19 22.99 -23.98
CA ILE A 239 -20.01 22.85 -23.12
C ILE A 239 -20.42 23.24 -21.71
N LYS A 240 -20.17 22.35 -20.76
CA LYS A 240 -20.45 22.55 -19.34
C LYS A 240 -19.13 22.53 -18.56
N LEU A 241 -18.88 23.59 -17.79
CA LEU A 241 -17.83 23.64 -16.77
C LEU A 241 -18.42 23.24 -15.42
N THR A 242 -17.88 22.16 -14.84
CA THR A 242 -18.21 21.71 -13.49
C THR A 242 -17.05 21.90 -12.55
N ILE A 243 -17.36 22.35 -11.33
CA ILE A 243 -16.41 22.42 -10.22
C ILE A 243 -16.90 21.48 -9.13
N PHE A 244 -16.07 20.50 -8.77
CA PHE A 244 -16.36 19.51 -7.74
C PHE A 244 -15.35 19.61 -6.60
N ASN A 245 -15.84 19.62 -5.37
CA ASN A 245 -15.00 19.63 -4.17
C ASN A 245 -14.92 18.21 -3.58
N TYR A 246 -13.71 17.64 -3.54
CA TYR A 246 -13.49 16.29 -3.01
C TYR A 246 -13.70 16.15 -1.50
N GLU A 247 -13.55 17.21 -0.72
CA GLU A 247 -13.79 17.21 0.73
C GLU A 247 -15.28 17.29 1.05
N THR A 248 -15.99 18.29 0.51
CA THR A 248 -17.41 18.52 0.82
C THR A 248 -18.36 17.65 -0.01
N LYS A 249 -17.85 17.03 -1.09
CA LYS A 249 -18.63 16.32 -2.11
C LYS A 249 -19.65 17.20 -2.84
N GLU A 250 -19.49 18.52 -2.76
CA GLU A 250 -20.35 19.47 -3.49
C GLU A 250 -19.93 19.55 -4.97
N GLU A 251 -20.92 19.52 -5.85
CA GLU A 251 -20.76 19.85 -7.27
C GLU A 251 -21.48 21.16 -7.60
N ARG A 252 -20.82 22.04 -8.35
CA ARG A 252 -21.42 23.28 -8.86
C ARG A 252 -21.25 23.37 -10.37
N ASN A 253 -22.36 23.69 -11.04
CA ASN A 253 -22.36 24.04 -12.44
C ASN A 253 -22.07 25.54 -12.57
N VAL A 254 -20.94 25.89 -13.20
CA VAL A 254 -20.46 27.29 -13.21
C VAL A 254 -20.76 27.98 -14.53
N GLU A 255 -20.61 27.28 -15.65
CA GLU A 255 -20.77 27.87 -16.96
C GLU A 255 -21.39 26.85 -17.93
N PHE A 256 -22.33 27.33 -18.74
CA PHE A 256 -23.01 26.59 -19.79
C PHE A 256 -22.96 27.42 -21.07
N VAL A 257 -22.22 26.93 -22.06
CA VAL A 257 -22.03 27.62 -23.35
C VAL A 257 -22.47 26.68 -24.47
N LYS A 258 -23.04 27.22 -25.54
CA LYS A 258 -23.38 26.41 -26.72
C LYS A 258 -22.11 25.76 -27.30
N TYR A 259 -22.20 24.50 -27.73
CA TYR A 259 -21.08 23.75 -28.30
C TYR A 259 -20.76 24.23 -29.73
N GLU A 260 -20.09 25.37 -29.83
CA GLU A 260 -19.62 25.97 -31.10
C GLU A 260 -18.10 25.92 -31.23
N LYS A 261 -17.44 25.43 -30.17
CA LYS A 261 -16.00 25.30 -30.02
C LYS A 261 -15.70 23.91 -29.51
N SER A 262 -14.54 23.38 -29.86
CA SER A 262 -14.10 22.09 -29.36
C SER A 262 -13.90 22.13 -27.84
N LEU A 263 -14.03 20.98 -27.18
CA LEU A 263 -13.65 20.81 -25.78
C LEU A 263 -12.20 21.20 -25.55
N PHE A 264 -11.32 20.90 -26.51
CA PHE A 264 -9.93 21.35 -26.47
C PHE A 264 -9.81 22.88 -26.39
N GLU A 265 -10.52 23.63 -27.25
CA GLU A 265 -10.48 25.10 -27.21
C GLU A 265 -10.98 25.63 -25.86
N ALA A 266 -12.06 25.06 -25.33
CA ALA A 266 -12.60 25.44 -24.02
C ALA A 266 -11.63 25.12 -22.86
N PHE A 267 -11.00 23.94 -22.89
CA PHE A 267 -10.02 23.53 -21.87
C PHE A 267 -8.75 24.38 -21.95
N ARG A 268 -8.25 24.63 -23.15
CA ARG A 268 -7.12 25.53 -23.40
C ARG A 268 -7.42 26.94 -22.88
N TYR A 269 -8.61 27.46 -23.14
CA TYR A 269 -9.04 28.76 -22.63
C TYR A 269 -9.01 28.81 -21.09
N LEU A 270 -9.49 27.75 -20.43
CA LEU A 270 -9.46 27.64 -18.97
C LEU A 270 -8.01 27.57 -18.43
N MET A 271 -7.17 26.73 -19.03
CA MET A 271 -5.74 26.61 -18.69
C MET A 271 -5.00 27.95 -18.85
N HIS A 272 -5.21 28.64 -19.97
CA HIS A 272 -4.64 29.95 -20.25
C HIS A 272 -5.07 30.99 -19.19
N ARG A 273 -6.36 31.05 -18.90
CA ARG A 273 -6.94 31.96 -17.89
C ARG A 273 -6.32 31.75 -16.51
N ILE A 274 -6.12 30.50 -16.10
CA ILE A 274 -5.65 30.16 -14.75
C ILE A 274 -4.13 30.27 -14.62
N PHE A 275 -3.39 29.61 -15.50
CA PHE A 275 -1.97 29.35 -15.27
C PHE A 275 -1.02 30.25 -16.07
N GLU A 276 -1.41 30.74 -17.24
CA GLU A 276 -0.54 31.58 -18.06
C GLU A 276 -0.49 33.04 -17.61
N ASN A 277 0.42 33.80 -18.21
CA ASN A 277 0.65 35.23 -17.95
C ASN A 277 0.98 35.56 -16.49
N ARG A 278 1.54 34.59 -15.76
CA ARG A 278 2.01 34.77 -14.38
C ARG A 278 3.46 35.27 -14.39
N ARG A 279 3.77 36.21 -13.50
CA ARG A 279 5.13 36.75 -13.33
C ARG A 279 6.10 35.67 -12.87
N TYR A 280 5.65 34.80 -11.98
CA TYR A 280 6.41 33.69 -11.42
C TYR A 280 5.84 32.35 -11.92
N PRO A 281 6.68 31.31 -12.04
CA PRO A 281 6.23 29.94 -12.23
C PRO A 281 5.21 29.54 -11.15
N VAL A 282 4.28 28.67 -11.50
CA VAL A 282 3.31 28.11 -10.55
C VAL A 282 4.06 27.16 -9.61
N ALA A 283 4.08 27.46 -8.32
CA ALA A 283 4.74 26.63 -7.32
C ALA A 283 3.81 25.50 -6.92
N VAL A 284 4.15 24.27 -7.29
CA VAL A 284 3.35 23.06 -7.07
C VAL A 284 4.12 22.15 -6.12
N LYS A 285 3.55 21.81 -4.96
CA LYS A 285 4.20 20.84 -4.07
C LYS A 285 4.19 19.44 -4.71
N VAL A 286 3.01 18.94 -5.11
CA VAL A 286 2.87 17.62 -5.74
C VAL A 286 2.22 17.74 -7.12
N LEU A 287 2.96 17.38 -8.17
CA LEU A 287 2.42 17.24 -9.53
C LEU A 287 2.02 15.79 -9.79
N VAL A 288 0.79 15.59 -10.27
CA VAL A 288 0.26 14.28 -10.65
C VAL A 288 -0.21 14.32 -12.11
N PRO A 289 0.66 14.00 -13.07
CA PRO A 289 0.24 13.84 -14.45
C PRO A 289 -0.57 12.53 -14.56
N VAL A 290 -1.78 12.59 -15.09
CA VAL A 290 -2.55 11.39 -15.42
C VAL A 290 -2.13 10.93 -16.82
N PRO A 291 -1.88 9.64 -17.03
CA PRO A 291 -1.57 9.13 -18.37
C PRO A 291 -2.61 9.52 -19.42
N GLY A 292 -2.12 9.90 -20.61
CA GLY A 292 -2.92 10.46 -21.69
C GLY A 292 -2.26 11.65 -22.37
N ILE A 293 -3.01 12.37 -23.21
CA ILE A 293 -2.53 13.63 -23.80
C ILE A 293 -2.90 14.76 -22.84
N LEU A 294 -1.92 15.30 -22.13
CA LEU A 294 -2.12 16.46 -21.29
C LEU A 294 -2.21 17.70 -22.18
N ARG A 295 -3.36 18.36 -22.13
CA ARG A 295 -3.66 19.55 -22.94
C ARG A 295 -3.14 20.81 -22.25
N LEU A 296 -1.82 20.93 -22.16
CA LEU A 296 -1.16 22.06 -21.53
C LEU A 296 -1.09 23.25 -22.50
N THR A 297 -0.59 24.37 -21.99
CA THR A 297 -0.44 25.60 -22.77
C THR A 297 1.04 25.98 -22.85
N PRO A 298 1.55 26.45 -24.00
CA PRO A 298 2.98 26.74 -24.16
C PRO A 298 3.55 27.76 -23.16
N GLY A 299 2.71 28.66 -22.62
CA GLY A 299 3.10 29.67 -21.64
C GLY A 299 3.13 29.18 -20.19
N LEU A 300 2.75 27.92 -19.92
CA LEU A 300 2.76 27.34 -18.58
C LEU A 300 4.19 27.10 -18.11
N ARG A 301 4.51 27.59 -16.91
CA ARG A 301 5.78 27.32 -16.22
C ARG A 301 5.49 26.91 -14.79
N MET A 302 6.11 25.84 -14.33
CA MET A 302 5.88 25.24 -13.03
C MET A 302 7.21 25.04 -12.31
N GLN A 303 7.21 25.31 -11.01
CA GLN A 303 8.25 24.86 -10.11
C GLN A 303 7.65 23.79 -9.22
N ILE A 304 8.20 22.58 -9.25
CA ILE A 304 7.64 21.43 -8.54
C ILE A 304 8.56 20.94 -7.42
N GLU A 305 7.99 20.38 -6.35
CA GLU A 305 8.78 19.70 -5.31
C GLU A 305 8.72 18.18 -5.44
N GLU A 306 7.57 17.65 -5.81
CA GLU A 306 7.27 16.23 -5.88
C GLU A 306 6.52 15.89 -7.19
N MET A 307 6.76 14.71 -7.74
CA MET A 307 6.06 14.19 -8.93
C MET A 307 5.56 12.77 -8.66
N HIS A 308 4.27 12.52 -8.84
CA HIS A 308 3.66 11.19 -8.76
C HIS A 308 3.09 10.82 -10.11
N PHE A 309 3.66 9.81 -10.77
CA PHE A 309 3.28 9.44 -12.13
C PHE A 309 3.10 7.93 -12.28
N ASP A 310 1.93 7.52 -12.73
CA ASP A 310 1.56 6.11 -12.93
C ASP A 310 1.60 5.78 -14.43
N GLY A 311 2.80 5.74 -15.02
CA GLY A 311 3.04 5.57 -16.46
C GLY A 311 4.53 5.48 -16.79
N GLU A 312 4.91 5.62 -18.07
CA GLU A 312 6.30 5.68 -18.56
C GLU A 312 7.04 6.96 -18.05
N ALA A 313 7.67 6.89 -16.87
CA ALA A 313 8.22 8.09 -16.20
C ALA A 313 9.39 8.75 -16.96
N ASP A 314 10.19 7.95 -17.67
CA ASP A 314 11.22 8.43 -18.60
C ASP A 314 10.63 9.35 -19.68
N ARG A 315 9.50 8.96 -20.26
CA ARG A 315 8.76 9.78 -21.22
C ARG A 315 8.18 11.03 -20.57
N ALA A 316 7.64 10.92 -19.36
CA ALA A 316 7.16 12.10 -18.62
C ALA A 316 8.29 13.12 -18.39
N PHE A 317 9.51 12.68 -18.08
CA PHE A 317 10.65 13.59 -17.91
C PHE A 317 11.03 14.36 -19.17
N VAL A 318 10.90 13.73 -20.34
CA VAL A 318 11.19 14.34 -21.64
C VAL A 318 10.07 15.30 -22.03
N GLU A 319 8.83 14.82 -22.02
CA GLU A 319 7.68 15.56 -22.54
C GLU A 319 7.29 16.75 -21.63
N LEU A 320 7.49 16.64 -20.31
CA LEU A 320 7.21 17.73 -19.37
C LEU A 320 8.38 18.70 -19.16
N ALA A 321 9.58 18.41 -19.70
CA ALA A 321 10.75 19.28 -19.54
C ALA A 321 10.50 20.75 -19.89
N PRO A 322 9.76 21.11 -20.97
CA PRO A 322 9.50 22.52 -21.31
C PRO A 322 8.67 23.29 -20.28
N TYR A 323 7.95 22.59 -19.39
CA TYR A 323 7.00 23.19 -18.46
C TYR A 323 7.50 23.23 -17.02
N ILE A 324 8.57 22.50 -16.70
CA ILE A 324 9.12 22.38 -15.34
C ILE A 324 10.44 23.13 -15.29
N GLU A 325 10.53 24.10 -14.39
CA GLU A 325 11.73 24.89 -14.14
C GLU A 325 12.85 24.00 -13.60
N GLU A 326 14.08 24.22 -14.07
CA GLU A 326 15.22 23.36 -13.70
C GLU A 326 15.57 23.44 -12.21
N SER A 327 15.20 24.55 -11.56
CA SER A 327 15.25 24.73 -10.10
C SER A 327 14.40 23.75 -9.28
N SER A 328 13.51 22.99 -9.94
CA SER A 328 12.71 21.92 -9.32
C SER A 328 13.55 20.68 -9.02
N TYR A 329 14.69 20.50 -9.70
CA TYR A 329 15.54 19.34 -9.55
C TYR A 329 16.72 19.62 -8.59
N PRO A 330 17.14 18.64 -7.77
CA PRO A 330 16.53 17.32 -7.59
C PRO A 330 15.17 17.38 -6.87
N LEU A 331 14.22 16.55 -7.29
CA LEU A 331 12.90 16.46 -6.67
C LEU A 331 13.02 15.98 -5.22
N LYS A 332 12.17 16.51 -4.33
CA LYS A 332 12.07 16.04 -2.94
C LYS A 332 11.51 14.63 -2.88
N CYS A 333 10.50 14.33 -3.70
CA CYS A 333 9.88 13.01 -3.82
C CYS A 333 9.53 12.71 -5.29
N LEU A 334 9.87 11.52 -5.75
CA LEU A 334 9.47 11.01 -7.05
C LEU A 334 8.79 9.66 -6.83
N LYS A 335 7.52 9.57 -7.19
CA LYS A 335 6.72 8.35 -7.10
C LYS A 335 6.37 7.86 -8.49
N ILE A 336 6.76 6.63 -8.82
CA ILE A 336 6.59 6.06 -10.17
C ILE A 336 6.08 4.62 -10.14
N THR A 337 5.50 4.19 -11.25
CA THR A 337 5.27 2.77 -11.56
C THR A 337 6.41 2.26 -12.45
N ALA A 338 6.95 1.08 -12.15
CA ALA A 338 8.04 0.50 -12.95
C ALA A 338 7.47 -0.28 -14.16
N TRP A 339 7.68 0.26 -15.36
CA TRP A 339 7.31 -0.39 -16.63
C TRP A 339 8.49 -1.14 -17.25
N ASP A 340 9.69 -0.62 -17.11
CA ASP A 340 10.93 -1.23 -17.58
C ASP A 340 12.11 -0.93 -16.63
N THR A 341 13.30 -1.39 -17.02
CA THR A 341 14.53 -1.15 -16.26
C THR A 341 15.31 0.10 -16.69
N ALA A 342 15.00 0.68 -17.85
CA ALA A 342 15.70 1.83 -18.40
C ALA A 342 15.46 3.09 -17.56
N VAL A 343 14.25 3.23 -16.99
CA VAL A 343 13.89 4.37 -16.14
C VAL A 343 14.88 4.59 -14.97
N PHE A 344 15.44 3.51 -14.39
CA PHE A 344 16.37 3.59 -13.25
C PHE A 344 17.76 4.14 -13.60
N GLN A 345 18.07 4.26 -14.89
CA GLN A 345 19.28 4.93 -15.37
C GLN A 345 19.07 6.43 -15.58
N HIS A 346 17.83 6.92 -15.54
CA HIS A 346 17.51 8.30 -15.86
C HIS A 346 18.04 9.28 -14.78
N PRO A 347 18.77 10.36 -15.15
CA PRO A 347 19.39 11.28 -14.18
C PRO A 347 18.40 11.95 -13.22
N LYS A 348 17.20 12.32 -13.70
CA LYS A 348 16.15 12.94 -12.87
C LYS A 348 15.58 11.98 -11.84
N LEU A 349 15.60 10.67 -12.12
CA LEU A 349 15.21 9.65 -11.15
C LEU A 349 16.32 9.46 -10.12
N ARG A 350 17.56 9.22 -10.57
CA ARG A 350 18.71 8.94 -9.67
C ARG A 350 19.03 10.08 -8.71
N SER A 351 18.77 11.32 -9.14
CA SER A 351 19.01 12.52 -8.31
C SER A 351 17.88 12.82 -7.32
N ALA A 352 16.69 12.23 -7.46
CA ALA A 352 15.57 12.49 -6.56
C ALA A 352 15.91 12.09 -5.11
N LYS A 353 15.53 12.91 -4.13
CA LYS A 353 15.88 12.66 -2.72
C LYS A 353 15.13 11.45 -2.16
N HIS A 354 13.85 11.34 -2.46
CA HIS A 354 13.02 10.20 -2.08
C HIS A 354 12.40 9.59 -3.34
N LEU A 355 12.71 8.33 -3.60
CA LEU A 355 12.16 7.54 -4.69
C LEU A 355 11.13 6.56 -4.12
N VAL A 356 9.90 6.61 -4.61
CA VAL A 356 8.85 5.65 -4.32
C VAL A 356 8.53 4.89 -5.60
N VAL A 357 8.58 3.56 -5.55
CA VAL A 357 8.22 2.71 -6.68
C VAL A 357 7.00 1.88 -6.29
N GLU A 358 5.89 2.04 -7.02
CA GLU A 358 4.65 1.29 -6.80
C GLU A 358 4.43 0.25 -7.89
N GLY A 359 4.28 -1.01 -7.47
CA GLY A 359 4.02 -2.11 -8.38
C GLY A 359 5.08 -2.28 -9.48
N ASN A 360 4.81 -3.24 -10.38
CA ASN A 360 5.64 -3.49 -11.53
C ASN A 360 4.83 -4.28 -12.57
N ILE A 361 4.93 -3.87 -13.84
CA ILE A 361 4.21 -4.50 -14.95
C ILE A 361 5.11 -5.56 -15.65
N ALA A 362 6.43 -5.46 -15.52
CA ALA A 362 7.40 -6.35 -16.17
C ALA A 362 8.15 -7.25 -15.16
N PRO A 363 8.64 -8.44 -15.55
CA PRO A 363 9.54 -9.23 -14.71
C PRO A 363 10.91 -8.53 -14.61
N ILE A 364 11.11 -7.70 -13.58
CA ILE A 364 12.35 -6.93 -13.36
C ILE A 364 13.30 -7.71 -12.45
N ARG A 365 14.58 -7.80 -12.85
CA ARG A 365 15.66 -8.26 -11.97
C ARG A 365 16.10 -7.10 -11.07
N TRP A 366 15.58 -7.07 -9.85
CA TRP A 366 15.75 -5.92 -8.94
C TRP A 366 17.14 -5.78 -8.33
N LEU A 367 17.81 -6.87 -7.97
CA LEU A 367 19.06 -6.79 -7.21
C LEU A 367 20.12 -5.86 -7.86
N PRO A 368 20.44 -5.96 -9.17
CA PRO A 368 21.36 -5.03 -9.82
C PRO A 368 20.91 -3.57 -9.80
N ILE A 369 19.59 -3.33 -9.83
CA ILE A 369 19.03 -1.98 -9.79
C ILE A 369 19.20 -1.40 -8.39
N LEU A 370 18.75 -2.11 -7.35
CA LEU A 370 18.76 -1.64 -5.96
C LEU A 370 20.16 -1.33 -5.44
N VAL A 371 21.13 -2.18 -5.79
CA VAL A 371 22.55 -1.97 -5.45
C VAL A 371 23.05 -0.65 -6.03
N ASN A 372 22.63 -0.32 -7.25
CA ASN A 372 23.07 0.86 -7.96
C ASN A 372 22.21 2.11 -7.71
N LEU A 373 21.17 2.08 -6.87
CA LEU A 373 20.38 3.28 -6.58
C LEU A 373 21.13 4.23 -5.64
N GLU A 374 21.27 5.49 -6.04
CA GLU A 374 21.97 6.55 -5.29
C GLU A 374 21.02 7.44 -4.48
N ASN A 375 19.71 7.28 -4.67
CA ASN A 375 18.68 8.05 -3.98
C ASN A 375 18.84 7.97 -2.45
N TYR A 376 18.68 9.10 -1.77
CA TYR A 376 18.83 9.19 -0.30
C TYR A 376 17.76 8.36 0.43
N GLN A 377 16.52 8.34 -0.09
CA GLN A 377 15.45 7.48 0.39
C GLN A 377 14.87 6.69 -0.76
N VAL A 378 14.67 5.38 -0.56
CA VAL A 378 14.01 4.48 -1.51
C VAL A 378 12.93 3.71 -0.78
N HIS A 379 11.70 3.79 -1.28
CA HIS A 379 10.57 3.01 -0.81
C HIS A 379 9.99 2.23 -1.99
N ILE A 380 9.88 0.92 -1.84
CA ILE A 380 9.25 0.06 -2.84
C ILE A 380 7.97 -0.44 -2.21
N ASN A 381 6.83 -0.17 -2.84
CA ASN A 381 5.51 -0.62 -2.41
C ASN A 381 5.05 -1.68 -3.41
N ASP A 382 5.11 -2.95 -3.02
CA ASP A 382 4.89 -4.07 -3.92
C ASP A 382 3.50 -4.71 -3.71
N CYS A 383 2.84 -5.02 -4.83
CA CYS A 383 1.54 -5.68 -4.89
C CYS A 383 1.63 -7.12 -5.42
N ASN A 384 2.81 -7.56 -5.89
CA ASN A 384 3.00 -8.87 -6.51
C ASN A 384 3.95 -9.74 -5.68
N GLU A 385 3.57 -10.99 -5.41
CA GLU A 385 4.40 -11.91 -4.62
C GLU A 385 5.77 -12.18 -5.29
N GLY A 386 6.87 -12.07 -4.53
CA GLY A 386 8.18 -12.62 -4.90
C GLY A 386 9.29 -11.64 -5.35
N LEU A 387 9.08 -10.32 -5.27
CA LEU A 387 10.04 -9.31 -5.76
C LEU A 387 11.37 -9.26 -4.98
N MET A 388 11.35 -9.47 -3.67
CA MET A 388 12.57 -9.57 -2.84
C MET A 388 12.58 -10.85 -2.00
N ARG A 389 13.46 -11.78 -2.39
CA ARG A 389 13.85 -12.92 -1.56
C ARG A 389 14.77 -12.48 -0.42
N GLU A 390 14.86 -13.29 0.63
CA GLU A 390 15.79 -13.09 1.73
C GLU A 390 17.24 -12.90 1.25
N SER A 391 17.66 -13.66 0.23
CA SER A 391 18.98 -13.57 -0.40
C SER A 391 19.27 -12.22 -1.05
N HIS A 392 18.29 -11.60 -1.72
CA HIS A 392 18.44 -10.26 -2.30
C HIS A 392 18.61 -9.19 -1.22
N LEU A 393 17.86 -9.29 -0.12
CA LEU A 393 18.00 -8.39 1.03
C LEU A 393 19.41 -8.51 1.65
N MET A 394 19.89 -9.73 1.85
CA MET A 394 21.24 -9.99 2.38
C MET A 394 22.33 -9.45 1.44
N ALA A 395 22.16 -9.59 0.12
CA ALA A 395 23.08 -9.03 -0.86
C ALA A 395 23.11 -7.49 -0.83
N LEU A 396 21.94 -6.84 -0.71
CA LEU A 396 21.84 -5.39 -0.55
C LEU A 396 22.54 -4.93 0.74
N MET A 397 22.33 -5.64 1.86
CA MET A 397 23.01 -5.35 3.14
C MET A 397 24.53 -5.47 3.01
N ARG A 398 25.04 -6.56 2.41
CA ARG A 398 26.49 -6.72 2.16
C ARG A 398 27.07 -5.59 1.33
N HIS A 399 26.32 -5.15 0.30
CA HIS A 399 26.73 -4.01 -0.49
C HIS A 399 26.82 -2.73 0.36
N TRP A 400 25.77 -2.38 1.12
CA TRP A 400 25.78 -1.18 1.97
C TRP A 400 26.87 -1.21 3.04
N VAL A 401 27.12 -2.38 3.66
CA VAL A 401 28.19 -2.58 4.64
C VAL A 401 29.59 -2.36 4.04
N SER A 402 29.78 -2.73 2.76
CA SER A 402 31.07 -2.63 2.08
C SER A 402 31.30 -1.28 1.39
N SER A 403 30.31 -0.73 0.70
CA SER A 403 30.40 0.54 -0.01
C SER A 403 30.17 1.75 0.91
N GLY A 404 29.42 1.56 1.99
CA GLY A 404 28.79 2.64 2.75
C GLY A 404 27.69 3.36 1.97
N LYS A 405 26.88 4.12 2.68
CA LYS A 405 25.89 5.08 2.15
C LYS A 405 25.99 6.40 2.90
N GLU A 406 25.33 7.43 2.38
CA GLU A 406 25.19 8.70 3.10
C GLU A 406 24.43 8.48 4.42
N VAL A 407 24.87 9.15 5.48
CA VAL A 407 24.26 9.04 6.81
C VAL A 407 22.83 9.56 6.75
N GLY A 408 21.90 8.73 7.19
CA GLY A 408 20.45 8.95 7.15
C GLY A 408 19.76 8.39 5.90
N ALA A 409 20.52 7.76 5.00
CA ALA A 409 19.96 7.08 3.83
C ALA A 409 19.06 5.93 4.27
N ARG A 410 17.87 5.82 3.65
CA ARG A 410 16.84 4.85 4.04
C ARG A 410 16.38 4.03 2.84
N PHE A 411 16.33 2.72 3.00
CA PHE A 411 15.66 1.81 2.06
C PHE A 411 14.51 1.11 2.76
N SER A 412 13.36 0.96 2.12
CA SER A 412 12.21 0.26 2.71
C SER A 412 11.42 -0.58 1.72
N TYR A 413 10.96 -1.74 2.20
CA TYR A 413 10.30 -2.76 1.38
C TYR A 413 9.30 -3.59 2.20
N PRO A 414 8.04 -3.79 1.75
CA PRO A 414 7.04 -4.60 2.43
C PRO A 414 7.29 -6.09 2.22
N LEU A 415 7.41 -6.86 3.30
CA LEU A 415 7.46 -8.31 3.20
C LEU A 415 6.03 -8.88 3.12
N HIS A 416 5.72 -9.52 2.00
CA HIS A 416 4.48 -10.30 1.84
C HIS A 416 4.60 -11.56 2.70
N ALA A 417 3.99 -11.55 3.88
CA ALA A 417 3.77 -12.77 4.65
C ALA A 417 2.39 -13.29 4.25
N ASN A 418 2.32 -14.41 3.53
CA ASN A 418 1.07 -15.07 3.12
C ASN A 418 0.23 -15.59 4.30
N SER A 419 0.54 -15.18 5.54
CA SER A 419 -0.05 -15.67 6.77
C SER A 419 -0.63 -14.54 7.63
N HIS A 420 -1.91 -14.64 7.96
CA HIS A 420 -2.59 -13.73 8.89
C HIS A 420 -2.14 -13.91 10.36
N SER A 421 -1.34 -14.92 10.71
CA SER A 421 -0.92 -15.16 12.10
C SER A 421 0.25 -14.27 12.55
N MET A 422 0.21 -13.76 13.77
CA MET A 422 1.28 -12.95 14.36
C MET A 422 2.53 -13.81 14.67
N LEU A 423 2.32 -15.09 15.01
CA LEU A 423 3.38 -16.04 15.37
C LEU A 423 4.26 -16.41 14.17
N GLN A 424 3.68 -16.71 12.99
CA GLN A 424 4.49 -17.00 11.80
C GLN A 424 5.29 -15.78 11.35
N ARG A 425 4.74 -14.57 11.50
CA ARG A 425 5.45 -13.32 11.20
C ARG A 425 6.64 -13.08 12.12
N GLN A 426 6.51 -13.37 13.41
CA GLN A 426 7.64 -13.38 14.35
C GLN A 426 8.69 -14.43 14.00
N ARG A 427 8.27 -15.63 13.53
CA ARG A 427 9.20 -16.67 13.10
C ARG A 427 10.05 -16.26 11.88
N ILE A 428 9.43 -15.65 10.86
CA ILE A 428 10.15 -15.13 9.68
C ILE A 428 11.16 -14.06 10.11
N GLN A 429 10.73 -13.14 10.97
CA GLN A 429 11.60 -12.11 11.54
C GLN A 429 12.78 -12.72 12.32
N LYS A 430 12.53 -13.73 13.16
CA LYS A 430 13.57 -14.45 13.92
C LYS A 430 14.58 -15.13 12.98
N LYS A 431 14.12 -15.82 11.94
CA LYS A 431 14.98 -16.52 10.96
C LYS A 431 15.94 -15.55 10.28
N LEU A 432 15.44 -14.42 9.80
CA LEU A 432 16.27 -13.39 9.15
C LEU A 432 17.30 -12.79 10.10
N PHE A 433 16.91 -12.39 11.32
CA PHE A 433 17.87 -11.83 12.28
C PHE A 433 18.93 -12.85 12.70
N LYS A 434 18.58 -14.14 12.87
CA LYS A 434 19.57 -15.22 13.10
C LYS A 434 20.57 -15.28 11.96
N ARG A 435 20.12 -15.21 10.70
CA ARG A 435 21.00 -15.20 9.53
C ARG A 435 21.88 -13.95 9.45
N ILE A 436 21.35 -12.78 9.80
CA ILE A 436 22.15 -11.54 9.91
C ILE A 436 23.29 -11.73 10.92
N LYS A 437 23.03 -12.35 12.08
CA LYS A 437 24.10 -12.61 13.07
C LYS A 437 25.19 -13.53 12.54
N ILE A 438 24.78 -14.60 11.86
CA ILE A 438 25.69 -15.60 11.29
C ILE A 438 26.58 -14.93 10.23
N THR A 439 25.96 -14.10 9.38
CA THR A 439 26.65 -13.44 8.26
C THR A 439 27.56 -12.31 8.73
N PHE A 440 27.10 -11.52 9.70
CA PHE A 440 27.81 -10.35 10.25
C PHE A 440 28.09 -10.59 11.73
N LYS A 441 29.24 -11.21 12.04
CA LYS A 441 29.59 -11.61 13.42
C LYS A 441 29.53 -10.44 14.42
N GLU A 442 29.94 -9.25 13.98
CA GLU A 442 29.93 -8.01 14.77
C GLU A 442 28.54 -7.35 14.87
N ALA A 443 27.50 -7.90 14.23
CA ALA A 443 26.16 -7.34 14.30
C ALA A 443 25.56 -7.48 15.70
N VAL A 444 24.91 -6.42 16.18
CA VAL A 444 24.14 -6.40 17.43
C VAL A 444 22.67 -6.54 17.08
N ILE A 445 21.97 -7.49 17.69
CA ILE A 445 20.55 -7.76 17.43
C ILE A 445 19.74 -7.34 18.66
N GLY A 446 18.62 -6.67 18.44
CA GLY A 446 17.60 -6.37 19.44
C GLY A 446 16.21 -6.76 18.91
N HIS A 447 15.17 -6.68 19.75
CA HIS A 447 13.84 -7.30 19.51
C HIS A 447 13.22 -7.08 18.11
N ARG A 448 13.44 -5.92 17.52
CA ARG A 448 12.93 -5.57 16.18
C ARG A 448 13.97 -4.94 15.26
N TYR A 449 15.25 -5.12 15.59
CA TYR A 449 16.31 -4.50 14.80
C TYR A 449 17.62 -5.27 14.82
N ALA A 450 18.46 -5.03 13.82
CA ALA A 450 19.87 -5.39 13.83
C ALA A 450 20.72 -4.17 13.48
N LYS A 451 21.87 -4.02 14.13
CA LYS A 451 22.86 -2.97 13.87
C LYS A 451 24.13 -3.65 13.37
N ILE A 452 24.58 -3.28 12.19
CA ILE A 452 25.74 -3.89 11.53
C ILE A 452 26.80 -2.79 11.34
N PRO A 453 28.00 -2.92 11.93
CA PRO A 453 29.10 -2.01 11.65
C PRO A 453 29.47 -2.06 10.16
N THR A 454 29.71 -0.91 9.55
CA THR A 454 30.16 -0.82 8.16
C THR A 454 31.66 -0.53 8.09
N ASN A 455 32.26 -0.81 6.93
CA ASN A 455 33.69 -0.58 6.70
C ASN A 455 34.10 0.89 6.79
N ASN A 456 33.14 1.81 6.65
CA ASN A 456 33.38 3.26 6.62
C ASN A 456 33.17 3.92 8.01
N GLY A 457 32.96 3.13 9.07
CA GLY A 457 32.77 3.62 10.43
C GLY A 457 31.35 4.13 10.73
N THR A 458 30.38 3.87 9.86
CA THR A 458 28.95 4.07 10.10
C THR A 458 28.27 2.74 10.50
N THR A 459 27.00 2.76 10.84
CA THR A 459 26.23 1.59 11.26
C THR A 459 24.97 1.46 10.42
N LEU A 460 24.81 0.30 9.79
CA LEU A 460 23.59 -0.07 9.10
C LEU A 460 22.58 -0.60 10.13
N LYS A 461 21.50 0.15 10.36
CA LYS A 461 20.36 -0.25 11.20
C LYS A 461 19.28 -0.87 10.32
N VAL A 462 18.96 -2.13 10.59
CA VAL A 462 17.88 -2.91 9.96
C VAL A 462 16.73 -2.96 10.96
N THR A 463 15.53 -2.46 10.65
CA THR A 463 14.36 -2.53 11.52
C THR A 463 13.19 -3.24 10.84
N ALA A 464 12.38 -3.92 11.66
CA ALA A 464 11.07 -4.44 11.27
C ALA A 464 9.97 -3.63 11.98
N GLU A 465 9.30 -2.73 11.23
CA GLU A 465 8.20 -1.90 11.76
C GLU A 465 6.82 -2.54 11.50
N LEU A 466 5.89 -2.33 12.44
CA LEU A 466 4.48 -2.71 12.33
C LEU A 466 3.74 -1.60 11.57
N SER A 467 3.28 -1.83 10.34
CA SER A 467 2.33 -0.92 9.67
C SER A 467 0.89 -1.26 10.06
N GLU A 468 0.01 -0.25 10.11
CA GLU A 468 -1.44 -0.40 10.33
C GLU A 468 -2.15 -0.99 9.10
N GLU A 469 -1.53 -0.89 7.92
CA GLU A 469 -2.03 -1.44 6.65
C GLU A 469 -1.28 -2.73 6.31
N TYR A 470 -1.79 -3.89 6.77
CA TYR A 470 -1.52 -5.29 6.36
C TYR A 470 -0.10 -5.78 5.94
N TYR A 471 0.96 -4.97 6.01
CA TYR A 471 2.31 -5.22 5.50
C TYR A 471 3.37 -4.79 6.53
N TYR A 472 4.44 -5.56 6.71
CA TYR A 472 5.59 -5.13 7.53
C TYR A 472 6.68 -4.57 6.61
N PRO A 473 6.87 -3.24 6.54
CA PRO A 473 8.02 -2.69 5.84
C PRO A 473 9.28 -2.98 6.65
N TRP A 474 10.23 -3.69 6.05
CA TRP A 474 11.60 -3.68 6.52
C TRP A 474 12.23 -2.36 6.14
N ILE A 475 13.01 -1.80 7.05
CA ILE A 475 13.65 -0.50 6.87
C ILE A 475 15.14 -0.67 7.14
N LEU A 476 15.95 -0.41 6.13
CA LEU A 476 17.39 -0.23 6.27
C LEU A 476 17.64 1.26 6.44
N ASN A 477 18.46 1.63 7.41
CA ASN A 477 18.81 3.02 7.69
C ASN A 477 20.30 3.12 8.05
N GLU A 478 21.04 3.95 7.34
CA GLU A 478 22.45 4.19 7.64
C GLU A 478 22.58 5.28 8.70
N SER A 479 23.23 5.02 9.84
CA SER A 479 23.41 6.01 10.90
C SER A 479 24.87 6.10 11.32
N ARG A 480 25.33 7.28 11.79
CA ARG A 480 26.58 7.33 12.56
C ARG A 480 26.33 6.68 13.91
N SER A 481 27.30 5.92 14.41
CA SER A 481 27.29 5.52 15.83
C SER A 481 27.23 6.80 16.64
N ALA A 482 26.10 7.07 17.30
CA ALA A 482 26.08 8.20 18.19
C ALA A 482 26.74 7.75 19.51
N VAL A 483 27.62 8.63 19.99
CA VAL A 483 28.28 8.52 21.29
C VAL A 483 27.25 9.00 22.30
N GLY A 484 26.19 8.21 22.50
CA GLY A 484 24.99 8.61 23.23
C GLY A 484 24.89 7.96 24.60
N ILE A 485 25.14 8.76 25.65
CA ILE A 485 24.79 8.56 27.07
C ILE A 485 25.50 7.42 27.85
N ARG A 486 26.79 7.63 28.15
CA ARG A 486 27.51 6.93 29.23
C ARG A 486 26.98 7.27 30.63
N GLN A 487 26.20 8.34 30.77
CA GLN A 487 25.77 8.90 32.07
C GLN A 487 24.78 8.00 32.83
N ILE A 488 23.79 7.42 32.15
CA ILE A 488 22.84 6.46 32.75
C ILE A 488 23.57 5.17 33.16
N ARG A 489 24.49 4.68 32.32
CA ARG A 489 25.31 3.50 32.62
C ARG A 489 26.21 3.73 33.84
N LEU A 490 26.81 4.91 33.95
CA LEU A 490 27.58 5.31 35.13
C LEU A 490 26.71 5.41 36.39
N SER A 491 25.48 5.93 36.32
CA SER A 491 24.60 6.05 37.50
C SER A 491 24.00 4.71 37.96
N ILE A 492 23.87 3.73 37.05
CA ILE A 492 23.51 2.35 37.36
C ILE A 492 24.69 1.66 38.08
N ASN A 493 25.90 1.77 37.54
CA ASN A 493 27.09 1.06 38.04
C ASN A 493 27.80 1.76 39.22
N CYS A 494 27.54 3.04 39.46
CA CYS A 494 28.11 3.81 40.56
C CYS A 494 27.00 4.50 41.38
N PRO A 495 26.44 3.82 42.41
CA PRO A 495 25.36 4.39 43.21
C PRO A 495 25.71 5.73 43.88
N SER A 496 26.99 5.97 44.16
CA SER A 496 27.51 7.19 44.80
C SER A 496 27.30 8.47 43.99
N ILE A 497 27.15 8.39 42.65
CA ILE A 497 26.93 9.56 41.79
C ILE A 497 25.46 9.78 41.42
N ARG A 498 24.55 8.90 41.84
CA ARG A 498 23.14 8.90 41.39
C ARG A 498 22.38 10.16 41.81
N SER A 499 22.66 10.70 42.99
CA SER A 499 22.04 11.94 43.47
C SER A 499 22.48 13.15 42.66
N ALA A 500 23.78 13.23 42.33
CA ALA A 500 24.35 14.27 41.49
C ALA A 500 23.87 14.17 40.04
N GLU A 501 23.75 12.95 39.51
CA GLU A 501 23.25 12.70 38.16
C GLU A 501 21.78 13.12 38.02
N LYS A 502 20.91 12.73 38.97
CA LYS A 502 19.50 13.12 38.97
C LYS A 502 19.26 14.63 39.17
N ALA A 503 20.25 15.37 39.66
CA ALA A 503 20.19 16.83 39.79
C ALA A 503 20.52 17.56 38.47
N VAL A 504 21.04 16.86 37.46
CA VAL A 504 21.37 17.42 36.14
C VAL A 504 20.27 17.07 35.14
N PRO A 505 19.73 18.04 34.38
CA PRO A 505 18.72 17.75 33.36
C PRO A 505 19.23 16.80 32.27
N LEU A 506 18.50 15.69 32.06
CA LEU A 506 18.80 14.72 31.01
C LEU A 506 18.30 15.26 29.66
N LYS A 507 19.20 15.45 28.70
CA LYS A 507 18.88 15.88 27.33
C LYS A 507 18.87 14.69 26.39
N ILE A 508 17.69 14.34 25.89
CA ILE A 508 17.46 13.26 24.93
C ILE A 508 16.98 13.87 23.61
N LYS A 509 17.60 13.50 22.49
CA LYS A 509 17.17 13.90 21.14
C LYS A 509 15.97 13.10 20.66
N LYS A 510 15.94 11.80 20.95
CA LYS A 510 14.85 10.89 20.57
C LYS A 510 14.68 9.79 21.62
N LEU A 511 13.44 9.56 22.05
CA LEU A 511 13.09 8.51 22.99
C LEU A 511 12.03 7.61 22.35
N GLU A 512 12.32 6.33 22.18
CA GLU A 512 11.35 5.33 21.74
C GLU A 512 11.00 4.43 22.92
N LEU A 513 9.72 4.39 23.29
CA LEU A 513 9.21 3.54 24.36
C LEU A 513 8.51 2.32 23.75
N SER A 514 8.84 1.14 24.26
CA SER A 514 8.22 -0.13 23.90
C SER A 514 7.80 -0.87 25.18
N ASP A 515 7.03 -1.95 25.02
CA ASP A 515 6.70 -2.79 26.17
C ASP A 515 7.99 -3.39 26.77
N ARG A 516 8.24 -3.12 28.05
CA ARG A 516 9.43 -3.52 28.83
C ARG A 516 10.80 -3.18 28.23
N SER A 517 10.85 -2.21 27.32
CA SER A 517 12.10 -1.73 26.71
C SER A 517 11.99 -0.27 26.28
N PHE A 518 13.12 0.43 26.23
CA PHE A 518 13.20 1.76 25.65
C PHE A 518 14.53 1.99 24.95
N ILE A 519 14.49 2.81 23.91
CA ILE A 519 15.66 3.18 23.11
C ILE A 519 15.88 4.68 23.27
N VAL A 520 17.12 5.05 23.58
CA VAL A 520 17.53 6.45 23.72
C VAL A 520 18.47 6.83 22.59
N ASP A 521 18.15 7.93 21.92
CA ASP A 521 18.90 8.54 20.81
C ASP A 521 19.23 7.58 19.66
N ASP A 522 18.36 6.59 19.44
CA ASP A 522 18.55 5.50 18.46
C ASP A 522 19.75 4.56 18.73
N ASP A 523 20.48 4.75 19.83
CA ASP A 523 21.78 4.12 20.09
C ASP A 523 21.73 2.99 21.13
N ILE A 524 21.15 3.26 22.31
CA ILE A 524 21.16 2.33 23.45
C ILE A 524 19.75 1.83 23.70
N GLU A 525 19.59 0.50 23.69
CA GLU A 525 18.38 -0.16 24.13
C GLU A 525 18.56 -0.65 25.57
N TYR A 526 17.58 -0.29 26.40
CA TYR A 526 17.42 -0.81 27.75
C TYR A 526 16.23 -1.75 27.73
N LYS A 527 16.43 -3.00 28.10
CA LYS A 527 15.38 -4.03 28.12
C LYS A 527 15.35 -4.78 29.43
N VAL A 528 14.14 -5.13 29.87
CA VAL A 528 13.90 -6.05 30.99
C VAL A 528 13.18 -7.29 30.47
N GLY A 529 13.67 -8.47 30.84
CA GLY A 529 13.05 -9.74 30.51
C GLY A 529 13.28 -10.81 31.58
N ILE A 530 12.60 -11.94 31.46
CA ILE A 530 12.80 -13.11 32.31
C ILE A 530 13.74 -14.07 31.59
N TYR A 531 14.87 -14.37 32.23
CA TYR A 531 15.83 -15.38 31.75
C TYR A 531 15.41 -16.75 32.27
N LYS A 532 15.09 -17.68 31.37
CA LYS A 532 14.79 -19.09 31.71
C LYS A 532 16.04 -19.96 31.59
N LYS A 533 16.63 -20.38 32.71
CA LYS A 533 17.80 -21.25 32.75
C LYS A 533 17.37 -22.71 32.82
N TYR A 534 17.33 -23.37 31.68
CA TYR A 534 17.16 -24.83 31.62
C TYR A 534 18.49 -25.54 31.95
N PRO A 535 18.43 -26.79 32.44
CA PRO A 535 19.60 -27.66 32.53
C PRO A 535 20.34 -27.73 31.20
N GLU A 536 21.66 -27.91 31.27
CA GLU A 536 22.50 -28.01 30.08
C GLU A 536 22.00 -29.17 29.18
N GLY A 537 21.77 -28.88 27.90
CA GLY A 537 21.26 -29.85 26.92
C GLY A 537 19.74 -29.99 26.81
N MET A 538 18.93 -29.33 27.67
CA MET A 538 17.45 -29.50 27.63
C MET A 538 16.70 -28.59 26.66
N CYS A 539 17.18 -27.37 26.40
CA CYS A 539 16.49 -26.43 25.51
C CYS A 539 17.44 -25.38 24.89
N PRO A 540 18.17 -25.75 23.82
CA PRO A 540 19.14 -24.86 23.16
C PRO A 540 18.49 -23.60 22.56
N ILE A 541 17.27 -23.72 22.03
CA ILE A 541 16.49 -22.59 21.49
C ILE A 541 16.23 -21.53 22.56
N VAL A 542 15.79 -21.92 23.76
CA VAL A 542 15.52 -20.94 24.84
C VAL A 542 16.80 -20.31 25.35
N LYS A 543 17.93 -21.04 25.38
CA LYS A 543 19.24 -20.47 25.67
C LYS A 543 19.62 -19.40 24.65
N ASN A 544 19.48 -19.70 23.36
CA ASN A 544 19.68 -18.75 22.27
C ASN A 544 18.72 -17.56 22.40
N ASP A 545 17.41 -17.77 22.60
CA ASP A 545 16.43 -16.70 22.72
C ASP A 545 16.69 -15.80 23.93
N ASN A 546 17.14 -16.36 25.07
CA ASN A 546 17.57 -15.58 26.22
C ASN A 546 18.75 -14.66 25.87
N GLU A 547 19.78 -15.21 25.21
CA GLU A 547 21.02 -14.50 24.85
C GLU A 547 20.79 -13.47 23.72
N PHE A 548 19.93 -13.78 22.74
CA PHE A 548 19.65 -12.93 21.58
C PHE A 548 18.64 -11.83 21.85
N TRP A 549 17.60 -12.11 22.65
CA TRP A 549 16.49 -11.18 22.84
C TRP A 549 16.50 -10.49 24.20
N GLY A 550 17.39 -10.81 25.12
CA GLY A 550 17.36 -10.19 26.45
C GLY A 550 16.32 -10.80 27.40
N GLY A 551 15.92 -12.05 27.14
CA GLY A 551 14.93 -12.80 27.94
C GLY A 551 13.48 -12.57 27.51
N LEU A 552 12.58 -13.34 28.14
CA LEU A 552 11.14 -13.37 27.87
C LEU A 552 10.46 -12.08 28.34
N ALA A 553 9.59 -11.49 27.51
CA ALA A 553 8.96 -10.20 27.77
C ALA A 553 7.64 -10.29 28.58
N THR A 554 7.26 -11.47 29.04
CA THR A 554 6.03 -11.72 29.81
C THR A 554 6.37 -12.27 31.19
N ASP A 555 5.47 -12.03 32.16
CA ASP A 555 5.62 -12.62 33.48
C ASP A 555 5.33 -14.12 33.43
N LEU A 556 5.82 -14.85 34.42
CA LEU A 556 5.54 -16.28 34.56
C LEU A 556 4.60 -16.53 35.74
N ASP A 557 3.62 -17.40 35.54
CA ASP A 557 2.84 -17.97 36.62
C ASP A 557 3.68 -18.91 37.49
N GLN A 558 3.10 -19.41 38.58
CA GLN A 558 3.79 -20.33 39.51
C GLN A 558 4.22 -21.67 38.86
N HIS A 559 3.74 -21.95 37.65
CA HIS A 559 4.03 -23.16 36.88
C HIS A 559 4.87 -22.86 35.62
N GLY A 560 5.42 -21.65 35.50
CA GLY A 560 6.36 -21.26 34.44
C GLY A 560 5.71 -20.89 33.11
N TYR A 561 4.37 -20.83 33.03
CA TYR A 561 3.64 -20.38 31.84
C TYR A 561 3.54 -18.87 31.80
N GLU A 562 3.40 -18.31 30.60
CA GLU A 562 3.27 -16.87 30.44
C GLU A 562 1.98 -16.35 31.07
N ASP A 563 2.12 -15.51 32.08
CA ASP A 563 1.02 -14.84 32.77
C ASP A 563 0.71 -13.50 32.11
N TRP A 564 -0.25 -13.54 31.19
CA TRP A 564 -0.77 -12.36 30.53
C TRP A 564 -1.74 -11.55 31.41
N THR A 565 -2.21 -12.06 32.57
CA THR A 565 -3.14 -11.30 33.45
C THR A 565 -2.46 -10.04 34.00
N SER A 566 -1.18 -10.16 34.33
CA SER A 566 -0.35 -9.09 34.87
C SER A 566 -0.20 -7.89 33.91
N THR A 567 -0.20 -8.15 32.60
CA THR A 567 -0.05 -7.13 31.55
C THR A 567 -1.27 -6.21 31.39
N LEU A 568 -2.40 -6.57 31.99
CA LEU A 568 -3.64 -5.79 31.95
C LEU A 568 -3.80 -4.83 33.13
N GLN A 569 -3.12 -5.09 34.24
CA GLN A 569 -3.25 -4.32 35.48
C GLN A 569 -2.39 -3.06 35.42
N LEU A 570 -3.05 -1.90 35.28
CA LEU A 570 -2.37 -0.61 35.38
C LEU A 570 -1.98 -0.32 36.84
N ARG A 571 -0.71 -0.03 37.05
CA ARG A 571 -0.12 0.37 38.33
C ARG A 571 0.13 1.87 38.35
N PRO A 572 0.34 2.47 39.54
CA PRO A 572 0.72 3.88 39.63
C PRO A 572 1.97 4.18 38.80
N GLY A 573 1.84 5.06 37.81
CA GLY A 573 2.90 5.42 36.86
C GLY A 573 2.74 4.84 35.45
N ASP A 574 1.84 3.89 35.25
CA ASP A 574 1.60 3.29 33.93
C ASP A 574 0.75 4.19 33.03
N VAL A 575 1.07 4.19 31.73
CA VAL A 575 0.34 4.94 30.69
C VAL A 575 -0.24 3.97 29.66
N ASP A 576 -1.57 3.87 29.60
CA ASP A 576 -2.25 2.94 28.68
C ASP A 576 -2.41 3.52 27.26
N LEU A 577 -1.47 3.17 26.38
CA LEU A 577 -1.51 3.53 24.95
C LEU A 577 -2.07 2.42 24.04
N ARG A 578 -2.77 1.41 24.60
CA ARG A 578 -3.28 0.28 23.80
C ARG A 578 -4.47 0.70 22.93
N THR A 579 -4.46 0.32 21.66
CA THR A 579 -5.57 0.48 20.71
C THR A 579 -6.82 -0.33 21.13
N PRO A 580 -8.04 0.06 20.72
CA PRO A 580 -9.28 -0.67 21.06
C PRO A 580 -9.25 -2.17 20.74
N ILE A 581 -8.66 -2.56 19.61
CA ILE A 581 -8.50 -3.97 19.20
C ILE A 581 -7.60 -4.75 20.16
N LYS A 582 -6.53 -4.11 20.67
CA LYS A 582 -5.63 -4.70 21.67
C LYS A 582 -6.23 -4.73 23.08
N ARG A 583 -7.17 -3.83 23.40
CA ARG A 583 -7.97 -3.88 24.63
C ARG A 583 -9.01 -5.01 24.61
N LEU A 584 -9.45 -5.42 23.41
CA LEU A 584 -10.44 -6.48 23.19
C LEU A 584 -9.84 -7.89 22.99
N ARG A 585 -8.53 -8.04 22.81
CA ARG A 585 -7.87 -9.37 22.83
C ARG A 585 -7.86 -9.92 24.25
N VAL A 586 -9.02 -10.36 24.68
CA VAL A 586 -9.22 -11.28 25.80
C VAL A 586 -8.61 -12.62 25.39
N TYR A 587 -7.80 -13.17 26.29
CA TYR A 587 -7.51 -14.59 26.45
C TYR A 587 -8.04 -15.48 25.30
N GLU A 588 -7.19 -15.79 24.32
CA GLU A 588 -7.14 -17.20 23.95
C GLU A 588 -6.68 -17.88 25.25
N GLN A 589 -7.62 -18.45 26.02
CA GLN A 589 -7.23 -19.44 27.01
C GLN A 589 -6.31 -20.37 26.25
N ILE A 590 -5.02 -20.39 26.64
CA ILE A 590 -4.09 -21.39 26.14
C ILE A 590 -4.86 -22.69 26.28
N ASN A 591 -5.23 -23.31 25.14
CA ASN A 591 -5.97 -24.55 25.15
C ASN A 591 -4.96 -25.62 25.56
N GLU A 592 -4.61 -25.65 26.84
CA GLU A 592 -3.54 -26.46 27.40
C GLU A 592 -3.78 -27.94 27.10
N VAL A 593 -5.05 -28.35 27.07
CA VAL A 593 -5.47 -29.69 26.68
C VAL A 593 -5.19 -29.95 25.19
N GLY A 594 -5.49 -28.97 24.33
CA GLY A 594 -5.19 -29.03 22.89
C GLY A 594 -3.69 -28.99 22.57
N ILE A 595 -2.91 -28.15 23.25
CA ILE A 595 -1.44 -28.07 23.10
C ILE A 595 -0.79 -29.36 23.57
N LYS A 596 -1.17 -29.87 24.75
CA LYS A 596 -0.64 -31.14 25.27
C LYS A 596 -0.95 -32.30 24.31
N LYS A 597 -2.20 -32.42 23.84
CA LYS A 597 -2.58 -33.47 22.89
C LYS A 597 -1.76 -33.36 21.59
N LYS A 598 -1.57 -32.14 21.07
CA LYS A 598 -0.76 -31.88 19.89
C LYS A 598 0.70 -32.28 20.09
N GLU A 599 1.34 -31.83 21.18
CA GLU A 599 2.76 -32.10 21.45
C GLU A 599 3.03 -33.58 21.83
N GLU A 600 2.07 -34.28 22.47
CA GLU A 600 2.17 -35.74 22.71
C GLU A 600 2.04 -36.56 21.41
N GLU A 601 1.27 -36.08 20.43
CA GLU A 601 1.16 -36.67 19.09
C GLU A 601 2.37 -36.33 18.19
N GLU A 602 2.92 -35.12 18.31
CA GLU A 602 4.04 -34.61 17.50
C GLU A 602 5.41 -35.16 17.92
N LEU A 603 5.63 -35.46 19.21
CA LEU A 603 6.94 -35.95 19.68
C LEU A 603 7.38 -37.27 19.02
N PRO A 604 6.53 -38.32 18.90
CA PRO A 604 6.87 -39.53 18.15
C PRO A 604 7.14 -39.26 16.66
N GLU A 605 6.37 -38.38 16.03
CA GLU A 605 6.52 -38.01 14.61
C GLU A 605 7.85 -37.31 14.35
N LEU A 606 8.24 -36.38 15.23
CA LEU A 606 9.55 -35.72 15.16
C LEU A 606 10.71 -36.71 15.36
N GLN A 607 10.55 -37.69 16.24
CA GLN A 607 11.54 -38.74 16.45
C GLN A 607 11.66 -39.64 15.22
N GLU A 608 10.55 -40.04 14.61
CA GLU A 608 10.54 -40.81 13.36
C GLU A 608 11.22 -40.04 12.21
N ARG A 609 10.98 -38.74 12.10
CA ARG A 609 11.68 -37.88 11.12
C ARG A 609 13.18 -37.80 11.39
N LEU A 610 13.60 -37.69 12.65
CA LEU A 610 15.02 -37.68 13.00
C LEU A 610 15.68 -39.03 12.65
N ASP A 611 15.03 -40.14 12.99
CA ASP A 611 15.49 -41.50 12.68
C ASP A 611 15.56 -41.70 11.16
N TYR A 612 14.60 -41.14 10.41
CA TYR A 612 14.61 -41.15 8.95
C TYR A 612 15.79 -40.37 8.37
N VAL A 613 16.09 -39.18 8.90
CA VAL A 613 17.28 -38.39 8.50
C VAL A 613 18.58 -39.16 8.77
N GLU A 614 18.69 -39.82 9.92
CA GLU A 614 19.85 -40.66 10.29
C GLU A 614 19.96 -41.94 9.45
N SER A 615 18.85 -42.45 8.88
CA SER A 615 18.83 -43.69 8.07
C SER A 615 19.68 -43.62 6.80
N PHE A 616 19.96 -42.41 6.30
CA PHE A 616 20.79 -42.19 5.12
C PHE A 616 22.31 -42.27 5.38
N GLY A 617 22.73 -42.57 6.61
CA GLY A 617 24.14 -42.73 7.00
C GLY A 617 24.64 -41.65 7.99
N PRO A 618 25.93 -41.69 8.38
CA PRO A 618 26.46 -40.75 9.36
C PRO A 618 26.37 -39.31 8.85
N ILE A 619 25.92 -38.40 9.71
CA ILE A 619 25.89 -36.96 9.43
C ILE A 619 27.34 -36.47 9.31
N THR A 620 27.76 -36.15 8.09
CA THR A 620 29.08 -35.58 7.83
C THR A 620 28.99 -34.07 7.75
N THR A 621 29.68 -33.36 8.63
CA THR A 621 29.88 -31.92 8.49
C THR A 621 30.75 -31.65 7.27
N SER A 622 30.13 -31.35 6.13
CA SER A 622 30.84 -31.11 4.88
C SER A 622 31.62 -29.78 4.97
N PRO A 623 32.90 -29.71 4.56
CA PRO A 623 33.60 -28.45 4.39
C PRO A 623 32.92 -27.66 3.25
N PHE A 624 32.35 -26.50 3.58
CA PHE A 624 31.76 -25.52 2.64
C PHE A 624 32.53 -25.47 1.29
N SER A 625 31.92 -25.95 0.20
CA SER A 625 32.45 -25.78 -1.17
C SER A 625 31.57 -24.81 -1.96
N PHE A 626 32.12 -23.66 -2.32
CA PHE A 626 31.53 -22.77 -3.33
C PHE A 626 31.82 -23.37 -4.71
N ASP A 627 30.87 -24.15 -5.25
CA ASP A 627 30.89 -24.52 -6.66
C ASP A 627 29.73 -23.84 -7.40
N GLU A 628 29.89 -23.57 -8.69
CA GLU A 628 29.04 -22.68 -9.51
C GLU A 628 27.58 -23.17 -9.67
N TYR A 629 27.28 -24.37 -9.18
CA TYR A 629 25.96 -25.03 -9.22
C TYR A 629 25.26 -25.15 -7.86
N TYR A 630 25.85 -24.65 -6.77
CA TYR A 630 25.28 -24.76 -5.42
C TYR A 630 24.13 -23.76 -5.18
N SER A 631 22.96 -24.28 -4.82
CA SER A 631 21.71 -23.52 -4.63
C SER A 631 21.25 -23.55 -3.17
N GLU A 632 21.42 -22.44 -2.44
CA GLU A 632 20.84 -22.29 -1.10
C GLU A 632 19.31 -22.47 -1.08
N ASP A 633 18.62 -22.13 -2.17
CA ASP A 633 17.17 -22.35 -2.30
C ASP A 633 16.84 -23.86 -2.32
N MET A 634 17.73 -24.68 -2.88
CA MET A 634 17.60 -26.14 -2.88
C MET A 634 17.93 -26.73 -1.50
N VAL A 635 18.93 -26.20 -0.79
CA VAL A 635 19.20 -26.55 0.62
C VAL A 635 17.96 -26.31 1.49
N GLU A 636 17.30 -25.15 1.35
CA GLU A 636 16.10 -24.82 2.12
C GLU A 636 14.90 -25.68 1.74
N GLN A 637 14.74 -26.04 0.46
CA GLN A 637 13.68 -26.96 0.01
C GLN A 637 13.87 -28.37 0.58
N ILE A 638 15.09 -28.92 0.51
CA ILE A 638 15.41 -30.24 1.04
C ILE A 638 15.28 -30.26 2.58
N ASN A 639 15.77 -29.22 3.27
CA ASN A 639 15.59 -29.07 4.72
C ASN A 639 14.10 -29.03 5.09
N TRP A 640 13.30 -28.24 4.37
CA TRP A 640 11.86 -28.14 4.64
C TRP A 640 11.16 -29.49 4.46
N TYR A 641 11.53 -30.25 3.44
CA TYR A 641 11.03 -31.59 3.18
C TYR A 641 11.28 -32.54 4.37
N PHE A 642 12.53 -32.63 4.84
CA PHE A 642 12.85 -33.49 5.99
C PHE A 642 12.17 -33.07 7.30
N VAL A 643 11.93 -31.77 7.48
CA VAL A 643 11.45 -31.22 8.74
C VAL A 643 9.91 -31.18 8.82
N ASN A 644 9.19 -31.01 7.70
CA ASN A 644 7.75 -30.70 7.71
C ASN A 644 6.88 -31.55 6.78
N ASP A 645 7.44 -32.31 5.85
CA ASP A 645 6.67 -33.11 4.88
C ASP A 645 6.61 -34.59 5.30
N ASP A 646 5.69 -35.37 4.73
CA ASP A 646 5.64 -36.82 4.96
C ASP A 646 6.77 -37.51 4.19
N THR A 647 7.48 -38.42 4.85
CA THR A 647 8.66 -39.12 4.34
C THR A 647 8.28 -39.98 3.13
N SER A 648 8.52 -39.46 1.92
CA SER A 648 8.21 -40.12 0.65
C SER A 648 9.48 -40.70 0.02
N GLU A 649 9.53 -42.02 -0.18
CA GLU A 649 10.69 -42.67 -0.80
C GLU A 649 11.04 -42.08 -2.19
N GLU A 650 10.04 -41.66 -2.97
CA GLU A 650 10.23 -41.06 -4.30
C GLU A 650 10.91 -39.68 -4.23
N ARG A 651 10.50 -38.83 -3.29
CA ARG A 651 11.10 -37.49 -3.11
C ARG A 651 12.50 -37.59 -2.52
N SER A 652 12.72 -38.51 -1.59
CA SER A 652 14.05 -38.76 -1.00
C SER A 652 15.05 -39.30 -2.03
N ALA A 653 14.61 -40.16 -2.95
CA ALA A 653 15.43 -40.61 -4.07
C ALA A 653 15.82 -39.45 -5.00
N HIS A 654 14.93 -38.49 -5.25
CA HIS A 654 15.27 -37.29 -6.01
C HIS A 654 16.27 -36.39 -5.25
N TYR A 655 15.98 -36.08 -3.98
CA TYR A 655 16.81 -35.14 -3.22
C TYR A 655 18.20 -35.69 -2.91
N SER A 656 18.35 -36.99 -2.66
CA SER A 656 19.67 -37.64 -2.44
C SER A 656 20.61 -37.54 -3.64
N THR A 657 20.11 -37.20 -4.83
CA THR A 657 20.96 -36.97 -6.01
C THR A 657 21.45 -35.51 -6.13
N GLN A 658 20.94 -34.60 -5.29
CA GLN A 658 21.31 -33.19 -5.34
C GLN A 658 22.62 -32.94 -4.58
N PRO A 659 23.50 -32.05 -5.09
CA PRO A 659 24.76 -31.72 -4.43
C PRO A 659 24.58 -31.06 -3.06
N GLU A 660 23.44 -30.40 -2.82
CA GLU A 660 23.08 -29.74 -1.57
C GLU A 660 22.55 -30.69 -0.49
N PHE A 661 22.32 -31.96 -0.83
CA PHE A 661 21.61 -32.91 0.02
C PHE A 661 22.23 -33.06 1.41
N GLU A 662 23.54 -33.26 1.48
CA GLU A 662 24.25 -33.51 2.73
C GLU A 662 24.24 -32.30 3.68
N ASP A 663 24.35 -31.09 3.13
CA ASP A 663 24.29 -29.84 3.90
C ASP A 663 22.85 -29.54 4.38
N ALA A 664 21.86 -29.80 3.52
CA ALA A 664 20.45 -29.73 3.91
C ALA A 664 20.09 -30.77 4.99
N ARG A 665 20.69 -31.96 4.92
CA ARG A 665 20.49 -33.06 5.87
C ARG A 665 21.09 -32.74 7.23
N ASP A 666 22.32 -32.23 7.30
CA ASP A 666 22.96 -31.76 8.53
C ASP A 666 22.13 -30.66 9.20
N LYS A 667 21.63 -29.71 8.41
CA LYS A 667 20.74 -28.66 8.88
C LYS A 667 19.41 -29.19 9.42
N ALA A 668 18.78 -30.13 8.71
CA ALA A 668 17.53 -30.74 9.13
C ALA A 668 17.71 -31.55 10.42
N TYR A 669 18.85 -32.24 10.54
CA TYR A 669 19.22 -33.00 11.72
C TYR A 669 19.29 -32.14 12.98
N GLU A 670 20.02 -31.02 12.91
CA GLU A 670 20.12 -30.09 14.04
C GLU A 670 18.78 -29.39 14.33
N GLU A 671 17.99 -29.04 13.29
CA GLU A 671 16.65 -28.46 13.47
C GLU A 671 15.67 -29.44 14.15
N LEU A 672 15.66 -30.71 13.76
CA LEU A 672 14.81 -31.75 14.36
C LEU A 672 15.21 -32.04 15.81
N LYS A 673 16.50 -32.13 16.12
CA LYS A 673 16.99 -32.26 17.50
C LYS A 673 16.51 -31.12 18.39
N ASP A 674 16.66 -29.89 17.91
CA ASP A 674 16.24 -28.69 18.63
C ASP A 674 14.71 -28.70 18.87
N LYS A 675 13.91 -29.08 17.86
CA LYS A 675 12.45 -29.23 17.98
C LYS A 675 12.06 -30.32 18.99
N ILE A 676 12.69 -31.49 18.96
CA ILE A 676 12.43 -32.58 19.92
C ILE A 676 12.71 -32.13 21.35
N LEU A 677 13.82 -31.42 21.57
CA LEU A 677 14.16 -30.87 22.88
C LEU A 677 13.14 -29.81 23.35
N GLU A 678 12.68 -28.95 22.44
CA GLU A 678 11.62 -27.97 22.70
C GLU A 678 10.29 -28.64 23.09
N THR A 679 9.81 -29.61 22.30
CA THR A 679 8.58 -30.37 22.59
C THR A 679 8.69 -31.12 23.92
N LYS A 680 9.83 -31.75 24.22
CA LYS A 680 10.09 -32.38 25.53
C LYS A 680 10.04 -31.37 26.68
N ALA A 681 10.62 -30.18 26.50
CA ALA A 681 10.59 -29.13 27.51
C ALA A 681 9.16 -28.60 27.77
N ILE A 682 8.34 -28.45 26.72
CA ILE A 682 6.92 -28.06 26.82
C ILE A 682 6.12 -29.11 27.58
N LEU A 683 6.25 -30.39 27.21
CA LEU A 683 5.57 -31.50 27.88
C LEU A 683 5.99 -31.63 29.35
N GLN A 684 7.28 -31.47 29.65
CA GLN A 684 7.78 -31.53 31.02
C GLN A 684 7.23 -30.40 31.89
N GLN A 685 7.10 -29.19 31.35
CA GLN A 685 6.47 -28.07 32.04
C GLN A 685 4.99 -28.34 32.34
N TRP A 686 4.28 -29.02 31.43
CA TRP A 686 2.90 -29.47 31.64
C TRP A 686 2.79 -30.52 32.75
N TYR A 687 3.63 -31.56 32.73
CA TYR A 687 3.64 -32.58 33.77
C TYR A 687 3.99 -32.00 35.14
N ALA A 688 4.94 -31.05 35.19
CA ALA A 688 5.31 -30.39 36.44
C ALA A 688 4.12 -29.66 37.08
N ARG A 689 3.28 -29.00 36.27
CA ARG A 689 2.06 -28.34 36.74
C ARG A 689 1.01 -29.33 37.24
N ARG A 690 0.75 -30.42 36.51
CA ARG A 690 -0.24 -31.45 36.88
C ARG A 690 0.12 -32.10 38.22
N ASP A 691 1.40 -32.44 38.37
CA ASP A 691 1.89 -33.26 39.48
C ASP A 691 2.37 -32.41 40.67
N GLY A 692 2.27 -31.08 40.58
CA GLY A 692 2.73 -30.15 41.61
C GLY A 692 4.26 -30.18 41.81
N LEU A 693 5.01 -30.57 40.79
CA LEU A 693 6.47 -30.61 40.79
C LEU A 693 7.06 -29.23 40.43
N PRO A 694 8.31 -28.95 40.83
CA PRO A 694 8.99 -27.72 40.43
C PRO A 694 9.13 -27.63 38.91
N VAL A 695 9.07 -26.39 38.40
CA VAL A 695 9.28 -26.09 36.97
C VAL A 695 10.66 -26.54 36.49
N PRO A 696 10.82 -26.96 35.23
CA PRO A 696 12.06 -27.56 34.73
C PRO A 696 13.20 -26.56 34.47
N PHE A 697 13.07 -25.32 34.95
CA PHE A 697 14.05 -24.25 34.74
C PHE A 697 14.08 -23.27 35.92
N GLU A 698 15.23 -22.67 36.16
CA GLU A 698 15.36 -21.52 37.07
C GLU A 698 14.99 -20.24 36.31
N SER A 699 14.34 -19.27 36.97
CA SER A 699 13.98 -17.98 36.34
C SER A 699 14.64 -16.80 37.05
N TYR A 700 15.21 -15.89 36.26
CA TYR A 700 15.89 -14.69 36.75
C TYR A 700 15.34 -13.45 36.06
N ILE A 701 15.36 -12.31 36.74
CA ILE A 701 15.13 -11.03 36.06
C ILE A 701 16.43 -10.65 35.36
N MET A 702 16.35 -10.39 34.06
CA MET A 702 17.47 -9.96 33.24
C MET A 702 17.27 -8.52 32.79
N PHE A 703 18.20 -7.67 33.19
CA PHE A 703 18.36 -6.34 32.62
C PHE A 703 19.42 -6.43 31.53
N THR A 704 19.02 -6.06 30.31
CA THR A 704 19.90 -6.03 29.14
C THR A 704 20.13 -4.58 28.76
N ILE A 705 21.40 -4.20 28.69
CA ILE A 705 21.83 -2.93 28.10
C ILE A 705 22.68 -3.30 26.88
N SER A 706 22.18 -2.97 25.70
CA SER A 706 22.91 -3.18 24.44
C SER A 706 23.38 -1.83 23.90
N ASP A 707 24.70 -1.66 23.81
CA ASP A 707 25.33 -0.62 23.00
C ASP A 707 25.97 -1.25 21.74
N TRP A 708 26.51 -0.41 20.85
CA TRP A 708 27.10 -0.84 19.59
C TRP A 708 28.41 -1.66 19.73
N LYS A 709 28.96 -1.83 20.94
CA LYS A 709 30.22 -2.52 21.23
C LYS A 709 30.08 -3.65 22.27
N ASN A 710 29.11 -3.59 23.17
CA ASN A 710 28.97 -4.49 24.31
C ASN A 710 27.50 -4.76 24.63
N ILE A 711 27.20 -6.02 24.94
CA ILE A 711 25.94 -6.42 25.58
C ILE A 711 26.28 -6.75 27.03
N GLU A 712 25.74 -5.99 27.97
CA GLU A 712 25.85 -6.29 29.41
C GLU A 712 24.56 -6.95 29.91
N PHE A 713 24.71 -8.12 30.53
CA PHE A 713 23.62 -8.83 31.18
C PHE A 713 23.75 -8.71 32.69
N ILE A 714 22.76 -8.11 33.34
CA ILE A 714 22.68 -8.07 34.81
C ILE A 714 21.53 -8.98 35.22
N LYS A 715 21.88 -10.09 35.89
CA LYS A 715 20.92 -11.07 36.41
C LYS A 715 20.64 -10.77 37.88
N TYR A 716 19.36 -10.67 38.24
CA TYR A 716 18.91 -10.61 39.63
C TYR A 716 18.09 -11.86 39.97
N GLU A 717 18.37 -12.45 41.13
CA GLU A 717 17.54 -13.50 41.70
C GLU A 717 16.18 -12.92 42.10
N LYS A 718 15.11 -13.62 41.71
CA LYS A 718 13.76 -13.32 42.18
C LYS A 718 13.66 -13.79 43.63
N ASN A 719 14.11 -12.96 44.58
CA ASN A 719 13.98 -13.26 46.01
C ASN A 719 12.49 -13.45 46.36
N SER A 720 12.10 -14.70 46.57
CA SER A 720 10.82 -15.06 47.17
C SER A 720 10.86 -14.70 48.65
N THR A 721 10.66 -13.43 49.00
CA THR A 721 10.16 -13.02 50.32
C THR A 721 9.73 -11.55 50.26
N ASN A 722 8.43 -11.34 50.07
CA ASN A 722 7.78 -10.15 50.59
C ASN A 722 7.96 -10.16 52.12
N ARG A 723 8.91 -9.38 52.63
CA ARG A 723 8.77 -8.76 53.94
C ARG A 723 8.67 -7.27 53.72
N SER A 724 7.42 -6.83 53.73
CA SER A 724 7.02 -5.46 54.02
C SER A 724 7.76 -4.94 55.26
N THR A 725 8.55 -3.90 55.10
CA THR A 725 8.87 -2.95 56.16
C THR A 725 8.95 -1.57 55.53
N THR A 726 7.84 -0.85 55.70
CA THR A 726 7.64 0.61 55.88
C THR A 726 8.46 1.58 55.04
#